data_AF-A0A9C8H909-F1
#
_entry.id   AF-A0A9C8H909-F1
#
_cell.length_a   1.000
_cell.length_b   1.000
_cell.length_c   1.000
_cell.angle_alpha   90.00
_cell.angle_beta   90.00
_cell.angle_gamma   90.00
#
_symmetry.space_group_name_H-M   'P 1'
#
loop_
_entity.id
_entity.type
_entity.pdbx_description
1 polymer ?
#
loop_
_entity_poly.entity_id
_entity_poly.type
_entity_poly.pdbx_seq_one_letter_code
_entity_poly.pdbx_strand_id
1 'polypeptide(L)'
;MSDQARVVAVLGPTNTGKTHYAIERMLAHRTGVIGLPLRLLAREVYDRIVSLRGPSVVALVTGEERIVPDRAQYWVCTVEAMPVGTGADFLAVDEIQLCADPERGHVFTDRLLNARGLHETLFLGADTMRSAIAALIPRAQFMRRERFSDLSYTGSKKISRMPPRSAIVGFSVGNVYAIAELIRRQKGGCAVVMGALSPRTRNAQVELYQNGDVDYLVATDAIGMGLNLDIKHVAFSSLAKFDGRRMRPLLPNELAQIAGRAGRHTQPGTFGVTGEARPLDAEVAEAIVENRFAPVRKLEWRNSRLDFISPERLIAALEARPAGEWLTRGREADDLHALKTLSALPDLRDRLGDARDVKLLWDVCRIPDFRGISPVEHTGLLERIFGFLHQGGRVPDDWLARQVKRIDRTDGDIDTLSKRLAYIRTWTYVAQRSGWVADEGHWRGLTRAVEDRLSDALHGALTQRFVDRRTSVLLRRLRQKESLVAEVNDKGEVTVEGQFVGRLEGFRFRQDASASPDEARMLRQAALAALGPEFHLRADRFYNSPDTEFDFTEQGGLVWGNDAVGKLLAGADPLKPMVEPFVDEEAGVEVTEKIRRRLQHFIDRRVATLFEPLLNLQRDEALTGLTRGFAFRLVEAMGILPRDGVVQEVKELDQESRGALRKHGIRFGQFTIFMPLLLKPAPTRLRLVLWSLHRGLDEFPESPPPGLVTIPSIEAVPVEHYILAGYRPAGTRAIRIDMLERLADLLRAEDTRGGFEAKPDMLSITGTTLEQFADLMRGLGYSAARG
;
A
#
# COMPACT_ATOMS: atom_id res chain seq x y z
N MET A 1 -33.21 17.02 -57.29
CA MET A 1 -33.68 17.07 -55.88
C MET A 1 -32.55 17.68 -55.07
N SER A 2 -32.72 18.87 -54.49
CA SER A 2 -31.62 19.57 -53.83
C SER A 2 -31.09 18.72 -52.67
N ASP A 3 -29.79 18.44 -52.69
CA ASP A 3 -29.04 17.68 -51.69
C ASP A 3 -29.14 18.39 -50.33
N GLN A 4 -30.18 18.09 -49.55
CA GLN A 4 -30.41 18.73 -48.25
C GLN A 4 -29.48 18.10 -47.22
N ALA A 5 -28.71 18.94 -46.52
CA ALA A 5 -27.82 18.54 -45.43
C ALA A 5 -28.56 17.67 -44.40
N ARG A 6 -28.03 16.46 -44.16
CA ARG A 6 -28.60 15.48 -43.24
C ARG A 6 -28.33 15.88 -41.80
N VAL A 7 -29.35 15.94 -40.95
CA VAL A 7 -29.19 16.15 -39.50
C VAL A 7 -29.55 14.87 -38.75
N VAL A 8 -28.64 14.38 -37.91
CA VAL A 8 -28.83 13.16 -37.11
C VAL A 8 -28.50 13.42 -35.64
N ALA A 9 -29.44 13.12 -34.75
CA ALA A 9 -29.23 13.05 -33.31
C ALA A 9 -28.87 11.62 -32.90
N VAL A 10 -27.63 11.41 -32.48
CA VAL A 10 -27.13 10.15 -31.95
C VAL A 10 -27.22 10.18 -30.44
N LEU A 11 -28.25 9.53 -29.89
CA LEU A 11 -28.61 9.63 -28.48
C LEU A 11 -28.40 8.30 -27.73
N GLY A 12 -27.96 8.37 -26.48
CA GLY A 12 -27.80 7.21 -25.60
C GLY A 12 -26.94 7.50 -24.36
N PRO A 13 -26.78 6.53 -23.44
CA PRO A 13 -25.97 6.67 -22.23
C PRO A 13 -24.49 6.96 -22.50
N THR A 14 -23.70 7.19 -21.44
CA THR A 14 -22.23 7.16 -21.52
C THR A 14 -21.72 5.75 -21.87
N ASN A 15 -20.50 5.63 -22.39
CA ASN A 15 -19.89 4.35 -22.82
C ASN A 15 -20.66 3.63 -23.95
N THR A 16 -21.03 4.35 -25.02
CA THR A 16 -21.77 3.82 -26.19
C THR A 16 -21.07 4.04 -27.54
N GLY A 17 -19.85 4.59 -27.55
CA GLY A 17 -19.08 4.80 -28.78
C GLY A 17 -19.55 5.95 -29.69
N LYS A 18 -20.43 6.85 -29.22
CA LYS A 18 -20.94 8.00 -30.01
C LYS A 18 -19.85 8.87 -30.62
N THR A 19 -18.88 9.31 -29.81
CA THR A 19 -17.79 10.17 -30.28
C THR A 19 -16.89 9.43 -31.28
N HIS A 20 -16.68 8.12 -31.10
CA HIS A 20 -15.96 7.28 -32.07
C HIS A 20 -16.66 7.28 -33.44
N TYR A 21 -17.97 7.04 -33.43
CA TYR A 21 -18.80 7.08 -34.63
C TYR A 21 -18.74 8.46 -35.31
N ALA A 22 -18.79 9.55 -34.54
CA ALA A 22 -18.69 10.89 -35.10
C ALA A 22 -17.33 11.17 -35.76
N ILE A 23 -16.23 10.70 -35.17
CA ILE A 23 -14.89 10.82 -35.77
C ILE A 23 -14.81 10.02 -37.07
N GLU A 24 -15.31 8.79 -37.10
CA GLU A 24 -15.34 7.98 -38.34
C GLU A 24 -16.15 8.65 -39.45
N ARG A 25 -17.33 9.19 -39.11
CA ARG A 25 -18.14 9.96 -40.06
C ARG A 25 -17.41 11.21 -40.53
N MET A 26 -16.82 11.98 -39.63
CA MET A 26 -16.06 13.18 -39.98
C MET A 26 -14.93 12.89 -40.96
N LEU A 27 -14.16 11.81 -40.71
CA LEU A 27 -13.03 11.41 -41.54
C LEU A 27 -13.42 10.82 -42.90
N ALA A 28 -14.70 10.51 -43.10
CA ALA A 28 -15.27 10.11 -44.39
C ALA A 28 -15.64 11.32 -45.28
N HIS A 29 -15.61 12.54 -44.73
CA HIS A 29 -15.84 13.79 -45.47
C HIS A 29 -14.52 14.53 -45.72
N ARG A 30 -14.50 15.46 -46.70
CA ARG A 30 -13.28 16.21 -47.07
C ARG A 30 -12.93 17.25 -46.01
N THR A 31 -13.94 17.88 -45.42
CA THR A 31 -13.78 18.87 -44.35
C THR A 31 -14.72 18.58 -43.20
N GLY A 32 -14.31 18.93 -41.98
CA GLY A 32 -15.13 18.64 -40.80
C GLY A 32 -14.84 19.54 -39.61
N VAL A 33 -15.87 19.82 -38.81
CA VAL A 33 -15.73 20.49 -37.52
C VAL A 33 -16.40 19.67 -36.44
N ILE A 34 -15.71 19.45 -35.31
CA ILE A 34 -16.27 18.82 -34.12
C ILE A 34 -16.11 19.73 -32.90
N GLY A 35 -17.24 20.07 -32.29
CA GLY A 35 -17.34 20.82 -31.03
C GLY A 35 -17.47 19.87 -29.84
N LEU A 36 -16.56 19.99 -28.88
CA LEU A 36 -16.47 19.15 -27.68
C LEU A 36 -16.67 20.00 -26.43
N PRO A 37 -17.26 19.49 -25.35
CA PRO A 37 -17.63 20.30 -24.19
C PRO A 37 -16.45 20.67 -23.29
N LEU A 38 -15.32 19.97 -23.44
CA LEU A 38 -14.15 20.11 -22.59
C LEU A 38 -12.87 20.16 -23.42
N ARG A 39 -11.93 20.98 -22.96
CA ARG A 39 -10.58 21.10 -23.54
C ARG A 39 -9.83 19.77 -23.63
N LEU A 40 -9.96 18.91 -22.62
CA LEU A 40 -9.30 17.60 -22.61
C LEU A 40 -9.82 16.68 -23.69
N LEU A 41 -11.14 16.65 -23.91
CA LEU A 41 -11.73 15.90 -25.02
C LEU A 41 -11.29 16.46 -26.36
N ALA A 42 -11.26 17.79 -26.52
CA ALA A 42 -10.75 18.42 -27.73
C ALA A 42 -9.31 18.00 -28.01
N ARG A 43 -8.45 17.94 -26.97
CA ARG A 43 -7.07 17.49 -27.13
C ARG A 43 -6.98 16.00 -27.49
N GLU A 44 -7.72 15.13 -26.81
CA GLU A 44 -7.75 13.69 -27.09
C GLU A 44 -8.19 13.40 -28.53
N VAL A 45 -9.28 14.04 -28.96
CA VAL A 45 -9.80 13.89 -30.33
C VAL A 45 -8.82 14.47 -31.36
N TYR A 46 -8.17 15.60 -31.05
CA TYR A 46 -7.13 16.17 -31.90
C TYR A 46 -5.97 15.20 -32.10
N ASP A 47 -5.37 14.70 -31.01
CA ASP A 47 -4.21 13.80 -31.08
C ASP A 47 -4.56 12.51 -31.83
N ARG A 48 -5.80 12.01 -31.66
CA ARG A 48 -6.32 10.85 -32.40
C ARG A 48 -6.51 11.10 -33.89
N ILE A 49 -6.96 12.29 -34.29
CA ILE A 49 -7.13 12.60 -35.72
C ILE A 49 -5.77 12.89 -36.35
N VAL A 50 -4.87 13.55 -35.62
CA VAL A 50 -3.48 13.79 -36.05
C VAL A 50 -2.75 12.48 -36.31
N SER A 51 -2.93 11.45 -35.47
CA SER A 51 -2.31 10.14 -35.74
C SER A 51 -2.84 9.45 -36.99
N LEU A 52 -4.06 9.79 -37.45
CA LEU A 52 -4.70 9.20 -38.63
C LEU A 52 -4.51 10.01 -39.92
N ARG A 53 -4.35 11.34 -39.83
CA ARG A 53 -4.32 12.27 -40.98
C ARG A 53 -3.08 13.16 -41.04
N GLY A 54 -2.27 13.17 -39.99
CA GLY A 54 -1.09 14.03 -39.85
C GLY A 54 -1.41 15.42 -39.29
N PRO A 55 -0.42 16.12 -38.69
CA PRO A 55 -0.65 17.39 -38.01
C PRO A 55 -0.91 18.58 -38.95
N SER A 56 -0.57 18.48 -40.24
CA SER A 56 -0.66 19.59 -41.21
C SER A 56 -2.08 19.93 -41.65
N VAL A 57 -3.06 19.09 -41.33
CA VAL A 57 -4.47 19.22 -41.79
C VAL A 57 -5.48 19.27 -40.65
N VAL A 58 -5.02 19.23 -39.39
CA VAL A 58 -5.88 19.20 -38.20
C VAL A 58 -5.63 20.46 -37.37
N ALA A 59 -6.68 21.20 -37.08
CA ALA A 59 -6.64 22.34 -36.19
C ALA A 59 -7.17 21.96 -34.79
N LEU A 60 -6.55 22.51 -33.75
CA LEU A 60 -7.06 22.51 -32.37
C LEU A 60 -7.38 23.94 -31.97
N VAL A 61 -8.65 24.21 -31.61
CA VAL A 61 -9.08 25.54 -31.19
C VAL A 61 -9.85 25.46 -29.87
N THR A 62 -9.25 25.94 -28.80
CA THR A 62 -9.89 26.08 -27.47
C THR A 62 -9.75 27.53 -26.99
N GLY A 63 -10.28 27.85 -25.80
CA GLY A 63 -10.16 29.21 -25.24
C GLY A 63 -8.70 29.63 -24.97
N GLU A 64 -7.84 28.68 -24.61
CA GLU A 64 -6.48 28.90 -24.14
C GLU A 64 -5.40 28.36 -25.08
N GLU A 65 -5.76 27.58 -26.11
CA GLU A 65 -4.83 26.95 -27.04
C GLU A 65 -5.36 27.01 -28.48
N ARG A 66 -4.51 27.47 -29.39
CA ARG A 66 -4.86 27.59 -30.81
C ARG A 66 -3.71 27.06 -31.66
N ILE A 67 -3.96 25.95 -32.35
CA ILE A 67 -3.07 25.34 -33.35
C ILE A 67 -3.85 25.29 -34.65
N VAL A 68 -3.44 26.08 -35.64
CA VAL A 68 -4.09 26.15 -36.94
C VAL A 68 -3.02 26.07 -38.02
N PRO A 69 -2.86 24.91 -38.70
CA PRO A 69 -1.94 24.79 -39.83
C PRO A 69 -2.54 25.44 -41.09
N ASP A 70 -1.69 25.83 -42.04
CA ASP A 70 -2.10 26.52 -43.28
C ASP A 70 -3.10 25.72 -44.14
N ARG A 71 -3.11 24.39 -44.00
CA ARG A 71 -3.97 23.47 -44.77
C ARG A 71 -5.02 22.78 -43.91
N ALA A 72 -5.50 23.42 -42.84
CA ALA A 72 -6.50 22.84 -41.94
C ALA A 72 -7.79 22.41 -42.67
N GLN A 73 -8.10 21.12 -42.61
CA GLN A 73 -9.32 20.51 -43.15
C GLN A 73 -10.27 20.05 -42.03
N TYR A 74 -9.70 19.61 -40.91
CA TYR A 74 -10.44 19.11 -39.76
C TYR A 74 -10.23 20.01 -38.55
N TRP A 75 -11.32 20.54 -37.99
CA TRP A 75 -11.28 21.45 -36.85
C TRP A 75 -11.81 20.75 -35.61
N VAL A 76 -10.93 20.57 -34.63
CA VAL A 76 -11.28 20.04 -33.31
C VAL A 76 -11.30 21.19 -32.33
N CYS A 77 -12.42 21.41 -31.67
CA CYS A 77 -12.61 22.61 -30.87
C CYS A 77 -13.46 22.39 -29.64
N THR A 78 -13.32 23.27 -28.65
CA THR A 78 -14.39 23.41 -27.66
C THR A 78 -15.62 24.04 -28.30
N VAL A 79 -16.83 23.70 -27.86
CA VAL A 79 -18.08 24.23 -28.45
C VAL A 79 -18.11 25.77 -28.48
N GLU A 80 -17.55 26.41 -27.45
CA GLU A 80 -17.40 27.87 -27.33
C GLU A 80 -16.45 28.47 -28.36
N ALA A 81 -15.38 27.75 -28.69
CA ALA A 81 -14.35 28.19 -29.63
C ALA A 81 -14.61 27.67 -31.05
N MET A 82 -15.70 26.93 -31.24
CA MET A 82 -16.08 26.35 -32.52
C MET A 82 -16.30 27.45 -33.55
N PRO A 83 -15.57 27.43 -34.68
CA PRO A 83 -15.70 28.45 -35.71
C PRO A 83 -17.07 28.30 -36.38
N VAL A 84 -17.76 29.43 -36.54
CA VAL A 84 -19.08 29.50 -37.18
C VAL A 84 -18.88 29.94 -38.63
N GLY A 85 -19.63 29.35 -39.57
CA GLY A 85 -19.59 29.77 -40.97
C GLY A 85 -18.37 29.28 -41.76
N THR A 86 -17.65 28.26 -41.28
CA THR A 86 -16.53 27.62 -42.01
C THR A 86 -16.97 26.87 -43.27
N GLY A 87 -18.26 26.54 -43.40
CA GLY A 87 -18.77 25.80 -44.56
C GLY A 87 -18.20 24.39 -44.69
N ALA A 88 -17.94 23.70 -43.57
CA ALA A 88 -17.44 22.34 -43.60
C ALA A 88 -18.52 21.33 -44.04
N ASP A 89 -18.10 20.26 -44.73
CA ASP A 89 -18.98 19.19 -45.20
C ASP A 89 -19.68 18.49 -44.03
N PHE A 90 -18.94 18.27 -42.94
CA PHE A 90 -19.38 17.61 -41.73
C PHE A 90 -19.32 18.52 -40.50
N LEU A 91 -20.34 18.45 -39.66
CA LEU A 91 -20.38 19.11 -38.36
C LEU A 91 -20.82 18.13 -37.27
N ALA A 92 -20.15 18.14 -36.12
CA ALA A 92 -20.62 17.44 -34.93
C ALA A 92 -20.56 18.33 -33.68
N VAL A 93 -21.56 18.17 -32.80
CA VAL A 93 -21.55 18.75 -31.44
C VAL A 93 -21.77 17.61 -30.45
N ASP A 94 -20.82 17.44 -29.53
CA ASP A 94 -20.88 16.43 -28.49
C ASP A 94 -21.55 16.96 -27.21
N GLU A 95 -22.12 16.04 -26.41
CA GLU A 95 -22.81 16.29 -25.14
C GLU A 95 -23.91 17.37 -25.25
N ILE A 96 -24.76 17.26 -26.28
CA ILE A 96 -25.80 18.24 -26.63
C ILE A 96 -26.83 18.51 -25.51
N GLN A 97 -26.94 17.62 -24.52
CA GLN A 97 -27.78 17.88 -23.34
C GLN A 97 -27.28 19.05 -22.48
N LEU A 98 -26.04 19.50 -22.67
CA LEU A 98 -25.54 20.74 -22.06
C LEU A 98 -26.30 21.98 -22.52
N CYS A 99 -27.17 21.92 -23.54
CA CYS A 99 -28.16 22.97 -23.81
C CYS A 99 -29.00 23.35 -22.57
N ALA A 100 -29.17 22.45 -21.61
CA ALA A 100 -29.88 22.71 -20.36
C ALA A 100 -28.98 23.24 -19.23
N ASP A 101 -27.69 23.44 -19.47
CA ASP A 101 -26.75 23.95 -18.47
C ASP A 101 -26.96 25.46 -18.21
N PRO A 102 -27.22 25.89 -16.96
CA PRO A 102 -27.59 27.27 -16.66
C PRO A 102 -26.54 28.33 -16.99
N GLU A 103 -25.27 27.96 -17.11
CA GLU A 103 -24.14 28.88 -17.26
C GLU A 103 -23.69 28.93 -18.73
N ARG A 104 -23.43 27.77 -19.32
CA ARG A 104 -22.86 27.62 -20.67
C ARG A 104 -23.84 27.11 -21.71
N GLY A 105 -25.02 26.66 -21.32
CA GLY A 105 -25.96 25.98 -22.22
C GLY A 105 -26.43 26.82 -23.40
N HIS A 106 -26.45 28.15 -23.24
CA HIS A 106 -26.78 29.07 -24.32
C HIS A 106 -25.88 28.94 -25.55
N VAL A 107 -24.60 28.56 -25.37
CA VAL A 107 -23.66 28.33 -26.48
C VAL A 107 -24.05 27.05 -27.24
N PHE A 108 -24.35 25.98 -26.51
CA PHE A 108 -24.78 24.70 -27.09
C PHE A 108 -26.11 24.85 -27.82
N THR A 109 -27.05 25.59 -27.24
CA THR A 109 -28.34 25.91 -27.86
C THR A 109 -28.16 26.72 -29.14
N ASP A 110 -27.25 27.69 -29.17
CA ASP A 110 -26.93 28.39 -30.42
C ASP A 110 -26.37 27.43 -31.49
N ARG A 111 -25.46 26.51 -31.13
CA ARG A 111 -24.95 25.50 -32.09
C ARG A 111 -26.04 24.54 -32.56
N LEU A 112 -26.93 24.11 -31.66
CA LEU A 112 -28.10 23.29 -32.01
C LEU A 112 -28.97 23.98 -33.05
N LEU A 113 -29.27 25.26 -32.86
CA LEU A 113 -30.19 26.01 -33.73
C LEU A 113 -29.54 26.45 -35.05
N ASN A 114 -28.29 26.92 -34.99
CA ASN A 114 -27.70 27.69 -36.07
C ASN A 114 -26.51 27.01 -36.78
N ALA A 115 -25.83 26.03 -36.18
CA ALA A 115 -24.64 25.43 -36.77
C ALA A 115 -24.99 24.21 -37.64
N ARG A 116 -24.59 24.21 -38.92
CA ARG A 116 -24.85 23.10 -39.87
C ARG A 116 -23.61 22.79 -40.69
N GLY A 117 -23.38 21.51 -40.95
CA GLY A 117 -22.49 21.05 -42.02
C GLY A 117 -23.19 21.12 -43.37
N LEU A 118 -22.43 21.23 -44.47
CA LEU A 118 -22.98 21.29 -45.82
C LEU A 118 -23.68 19.98 -46.23
N HIS A 119 -23.16 18.84 -45.79
CA HIS A 119 -23.68 17.52 -46.11
C HIS A 119 -24.24 16.78 -44.90
N GLU A 120 -23.56 16.83 -43.75
CA GLU A 120 -23.98 16.08 -42.56
C GLU A 120 -23.74 16.85 -41.26
N THR A 121 -24.73 16.79 -40.36
CA THR A 121 -24.68 17.36 -39.01
C THR A 121 -25.05 16.30 -37.98
N LEU A 122 -24.18 16.06 -36.99
CA LEU A 122 -24.41 15.14 -35.88
C LEU A 122 -24.55 15.88 -34.54
N PHE A 123 -25.62 15.58 -33.82
CA PHE A 123 -25.76 15.96 -32.40
C PHE A 123 -25.61 14.70 -31.56
N LEU A 124 -24.60 14.66 -30.70
CA LEU A 124 -24.33 13.51 -29.82
C LEU A 124 -24.74 13.86 -28.40
N GLY A 125 -25.38 12.95 -27.67
CA GLY A 125 -25.69 13.20 -26.26
C GLY A 125 -26.66 12.19 -25.64
N ALA A 126 -27.35 12.64 -24.59
CA ALA A 126 -28.29 11.83 -23.83
C ALA A 126 -29.69 11.72 -24.50
N ASP A 127 -30.38 10.60 -24.26
CA ASP A 127 -31.75 10.35 -24.76
C ASP A 127 -32.77 11.40 -24.29
N THR A 128 -32.50 12.08 -23.17
CA THR A 128 -33.36 13.15 -22.63
C THR A 128 -33.55 14.34 -23.57
N MET A 129 -32.66 14.51 -24.55
CA MET A 129 -32.74 15.60 -25.54
C MET A 129 -33.66 15.28 -26.73
N ARG A 130 -34.15 14.04 -26.88
CA ARG A 130 -34.95 13.61 -28.03
C ARG A 130 -36.12 14.55 -28.30
N SER A 131 -36.93 14.84 -27.30
CA SER A 131 -38.14 15.68 -27.45
C SER A 131 -37.81 17.12 -27.83
N ALA A 132 -36.80 17.72 -27.19
CA ALA A 132 -36.37 19.08 -27.49
C ALA A 132 -35.81 19.21 -28.92
N ILE A 133 -34.98 18.24 -29.36
CA ILE A 133 -34.44 18.23 -30.73
C ILE A 133 -35.56 18.00 -31.74
N ALA A 134 -36.49 17.09 -31.49
CA ALA A 134 -37.61 16.83 -32.41
C ALA A 134 -38.49 18.07 -32.62
N ALA A 135 -38.71 18.84 -31.55
CA ALA A 135 -39.50 20.07 -31.62
C ALA A 135 -38.75 21.22 -32.31
N LEU A 136 -37.47 21.42 -32.00
CA LEU A 136 -36.68 22.54 -32.52
C LEU A 136 -36.12 22.27 -33.92
N ILE A 137 -35.84 21.01 -34.25
CA ILE A 137 -35.26 20.58 -35.53
C ILE A 137 -36.15 19.48 -36.17
N PRO A 138 -37.26 19.84 -36.83
CA PRO A 138 -38.29 18.88 -37.28
C PRO A 138 -37.81 17.80 -38.26
N ARG A 139 -36.71 18.03 -38.98
CA ARG A 139 -36.12 17.07 -39.95
C ARG A 139 -34.97 16.24 -39.38
N ALA A 140 -34.70 16.32 -38.07
CA ALA A 140 -33.65 15.54 -37.44
C ALA A 140 -34.01 14.04 -37.43
N GLN A 141 -33.07 13.22 -37.88
CA GLN A 141 -33.15 11.76 -37.74
C GLN A 141 -32.61 11.35 -36.36
N PHE A 142 -33.12 10.27 -35.78
CA PHE A 142 -32.67 9.80 -34.47
C PHE A 142 -32.04 8.42 -34.56
N MET A 143 -30.84 8.28 -34.01
CA MET A 143 -30.14 7.01 -33.84
C MET A 143 -29.91 6.75 -32.36
N ARG A 144 -30.49 5.68 -31.82
CA ARG A 144 -30.25 5.27 -30.43
C ARG A 144 -29.02 4.37 -30.35
N ARG A 145 -28.19 4.53 -29.32
CA ARG A 145 -27.04 3.67 -29.02
C ARG A 145 -27.15 3.13 -27.60
N GLU A 146 -27.06 1.81 -27.44
CA GLU A 146 -27.08 1.15 -26.14
C GLU A 146 -25.69 1.08 -25.51
N ARG A 147 -25.66 0.95 -24.17
CA ARG A 147 -24.43 0.83 -23.39
C ARG A 147 -23.76 -0.50 -23.70
N PHE A 148 -22.43 -0.51 -23.80
CA PHE A 148 -21.68 -1.73 -24.11
C PHE A 148 -21.56 -2.73 -22.94
N SER A 149 -21.79 -2.31 -21.70
CA SER A 149 -21.70 -3.15 -20.51
C SER A 149 -22.73 -2.78 -19.45
N ASP A 150 -23.06 -3.76 -18.60
CA ASP A 150 -23.98 -3.58 -17.49
C ASP A 150 -23.40 -2.69 -16.39
N LEU A 151 -24.28 -1.94 -15.73
CA LEU A 151 -23.98 -1.12 -14.57
C LEU A 151 -24.90 -1.55 -13.42
N SER A 152 -24.34 -1.92 -12.26
CA SER A 152 -25.14 -2.38 -11.12
C SER A 152 -24.89 -1.57 -9.85
N TYR A 153 -25.94 -1.40 -9.05
CA TYR A 153 -25.87 -0.73 -7.75
C TYR A 153 -25.48 -1.72 -6.65
N THR A 154 -24.51 -1.35 -5.81
CA THR A 154 -23.96 -2.22 -4.76
C THR A 154 -24.14 -1.68 -3.34
N GLY A 155 -24.94 -0.62 -3.18
CA GLY A 155 -25.24 -0.04 -1.86
C GLY A 155 -24.10 0.79 -1.27
N SER A 156 -24.08 0.86 0.06
CA SER A 156 -23.07 1.59 0.82
C SER A 156 -21.87 0.72 1.15
N LYS A 157 -20.65 1.22 0.90
CA LYS A 157 -19.39 0.57 1.27
C LYS A 157 -18.50 1.55 2.03
N LYS A 158 -17.90 1.10 3.14
CA LYS A 158 -16.88 1.87 3.85
C LYS A 158 -15.62 2.03 2.97
N ILE A 159 -14.93 3.15 3.09
CA ILE A 159 -13.67 3.44 2.36
C ILE A 159 -12.62 2.33 2.55
N SER A 160 -12.52 1.77 3.75
CA SER A 160 -11.59 0.66 4.05
C SER A 160 -11.89 -0.65 3.29
N ARG A 161 -13.13 -0.85 2.83
CA ARG A 161 -13.59 -2.02 2.05
C ARG A 161 -13.77 -1.71 0.56
N MET A 162 -13.31 -0.54 0.12
CA MET A 162 -13.45 -0.13 -1.27
C MET A 162 -12.58 -0.99 -2.18
N PRO A 163 -13.13 -1.58 -3.26
CA PRO A 163 -12.36 -2.45 -4.16
C PRO A 163 -11.27 -1.64 -4.90
N PRO A 164 -10.20 -2.29 -5.39
CA PRO A 164 -9.23 -1.64 -6.27
C PRO A 164 -9.89 -1.08 -7.52
N ARG A 165 -9.25 -0.08 -8.15
CA ARG A 165 -9.78 0.65 -9.31
C ARG A 165 -11.12 1.35 -9.01
N SER A 166 -11.26 1.90 -7.81
CA SER A 166 -12.44 2.69 -7.42
C SER A 166 -12.21 4.18 -7.57
N ALA A 167 -13.24 4.90 -8.02
CA ALA A 167 -13.31 6.36 -7.99
C ALA A 167 -14.28 6.82 -6.90
N ILE A 168 -13.80 7.62 -5.96
CA ILE A 168 -14.60 8.22 -4.89
C ILE A 168 -14.91 9.66 -5.28
N VAL A 169 -16.19 10.01 -5.37
CA VAL A 169 -16.63 11.30 -5.90
C VAL A 169 -17.22 12.17 -4.80
N GLY A 170 -16.58 13.32 -4.57
CA GLY A 170 -17.03 14.36 -3.65
C GLY A 170 -17.25 15.69 -4.36
N PHE A 171 -18.13 16.53 -3.83
CA PHE A 171 -18.55 17.77 -4.51
C PHE A 171 -17.98 19.04 -3.86
N SER A 172 -16.97 18.90 -3.00
CA SER A 172 -16.18 20.01 -2.46
C SER A 172 -14.70 19.63 -2.39
N VAL A 173 -13.83 20.62 -2.60
CA VAL A 173 -12.36 20.43 -2.56
C VAL A 173 -11.91 19.90 -1.19
N GLY A 174 -12.48 20.43 -0.10
CA GLY A 174 -12.18 19.96 1.25
C GLY A 174 -12.54 18.49 1.48
N ASN A 175 -13.69 18.03 0.97
CA ASN A 175 -14.11 16.63 1.06
C ASN A 175 -13.17 15.73 0.25
N VAL A 176 -12.80 16.15 -0.97
CA VAL A 176 -11.83 15.43 -1.83
C VAL A 176 -10.50 15.25 -1.10
N TYR A 177 -9.93 16.31 -0.51
CA TYR A 177 -8.66 16.21 0.21
C TYR A 177 -8.77 15.36 1.49
N ALA A 178 -9.87 15.45 2.23
CA ALA A 178 -10.08 14.64 3.43
C ALA A 178 -10.15 13.14 3.10
N ILE A 179 -10.87 12.77 2.03
CA ILE A 179 -10.94 11.39 1.56
C ILE A 179 -9.60 10.93 1.02
N ALA A 180 -8.89 11.76 0.26
CA ALA A 180 -7.58 11.43 -0.28
C ALA A 180 -6.57 11.11 0.82
N GLU A 181 -6.56 11.91 1.89
CA GLU A 181 -5.73 11.68 3.07
C GLU A 181 -6.11 10.38 3.79
N LEU A 182 -7.41 10.08 3.92
CA LEU A 182 -7.87 8.83 4.52
C LEU A 182 -7.45 7.60 3.69
N ILE A 183 -7.55 7.68 2.36
CA ILE A 183 -7.11 6.61 1.46
C ILE A 183 -5.60 6.44 1.50
N ARG A 184 -4.83 7.54 1.52
CA ARG A 184 -3.37 7.47 1.69
C ARG A 184 -2.99 6.66 2.93
N ARG A 185 -3.61 6.94 4.08
CA ARG A 185 -3.35 6.24 5.35
C ARG A 185 -3.73 4.75 5.32
N GLN A 186 -4.84 4.41 4.67
CA GLN A 186 -5.39 3.04 4.72
C GLN A 186 -5.01 2.15 3.54
N LYS A 187 -4.59 2.74 2.41
CA LYS A 187 -4.46 2.07 1.11
C LYS A 187 -3.20 2.49 0.32
N GLY A 188 -2.30 3.26 0.93
CA GLY A 188 -1.02 3.67 0.32
C GLY A 188 -1.08 4.92 -0.56
N GLY A 189 -2.23 5.25 -1.14
CA GLY A 189 -2.37 6.50 -1.90
C GLY A 189 -3.55 6.55 -2.85
N CYS A 190 -3.79 7.73 -3.41
CA CYS A 190 -4.75 7.94 -4.48
C CYS A 190 -4.34 9.08 -5.41
N ALA A 191 -4.87 9.04 -6.62
CA ALA A 191 -4.82 10.16 -7.54
C ALA A 191 -5.96 11.13 -7.21
N VAL A 192 -5.72 12.44 -7.37
CA VAL A 192 -6.72 13.48 -7.10
C VAL A 192 -7.07 14.22 -8.39
N VAL A 193 -8.36 14.21 -8.76
CA VAL A 193 -8.84 14.86 -9.99
C VAL A 193 -9.99 15.82 -9.70
N MET A 194 -9.77 17.11 -9.90
CA MET A 194 -10.78 18.15 -9.67
C MET A 194 -10.93 19.06 -10.90
N GLY A 195 -12.09 19.68 -11.06
CA GLY A 195 -12.38 20.57 -12.19
C GLY A 195 -11.42 21.77 -12.32
N ALA A 196 -10.92 22.29 -11.19
CA ALA A 196 -9.99 23.43 -11.16
C ALA A 196 -8.58 23.10 -11.69
N LEU A 197 -8.16 21.83 -11.63
CA LEU A 197 -6.82 21.40 -12.06
C LEU A 197 -6.61 21.67 -13.55
N SER A 198 -5.40 22.09 -13.93
CA SER A 198 -5.03 22.25 -15.35
C SER A 198 -5.11 20.91 -16.08
N PRO A 199 -5.29 20.93 -17.41
CA PRO A 199 -5.22 19.73 -18.21
C PRO A 199 -3.95 18.90 -17.94
N ARG A 200 -2.80 19.58 -17.79
CA ARG A 200 -1.50 18.96 -17.53
C ARG A 200 -1.45 18.24 -16.17
N THR A 201 -1.79 18.92 -15.08
CA THR A 201 -1.85 18.29 -13.74
C THR A 201 -2.87 17.15 -13.70
N ARG A 202 -4.03 17.34 -14.34
CA ARG A 202 -5.08 16.32 -14.39
C ARG A 202 -4.62 15.07 -15.12
N ASN A 203 -4.00 15.21 -16.30
CA ASN A 203 -3.46 14.09 -17.05
C ASN A 203 -2.37 13.35 -16.28
N ALA A 204 -1.46 14.08 -15.62
CA ALA A 204 -0.42 13.45 -14.79
C ALA A 204 -1.00 12.67 -13.60
N GLN A 205 -2.08 13.16 -12.96
CA GLN A 205 -2.79 12.42 -11.91
C GLN A 205 -3.55 11.20 -12.46
N VAL A 206 -4.15 11.33 -13.64
CA VAL A 206 -4.82 10.22 -14.34
C VAL A 206 -3.82 9.15 -14.76
N GLU A 207 -2.65 9.53 -15.26
CA GLU A 207 -1.57 8.63 -15.63
C GLU A 207 -1.08 7.83 -14.43
N LEU A 208 -0.90 8.49 -13.27
CA LEU A 208 -0.56 7.84 -12.00
C LEU A 208 -1.57 6.75 -11.61
N TYR A 209 -2.87 7.00 -11.82
CA TYR A 209 -3.91 5.98 -11.64
C TYR A 209 -3.85 4.88 -12.72
N GLN A 210 -3.74 5.24 -14.00
CA GLN A 210 -3.79 4.29 -15.11
C GLN A 210 -2.62 3.32 -15.11
N ASN A 211 -1.40 3.82 -14.85
CA ASN A 211 -0.17 3.05 -14.73
C ASN A 211 -0.17 2.10 -13.52
N GLY A 212 -1.15 2.25 -12.62
CA GLY A 212 -1.27 1.43 -11.41
C GLY A 212 -0.31 1.86 -10.30
N ASP A 213 0.22 3.09 -10.36
CA ASP A 213 0.98 3.65 -9.23
C ASP A 213 0.06 3.91 -8.04
N VAL A 214 -1.25 4.08 -8.27
CA VAL A 214 -2.31 4.02 -7.25
C VAL A 214 -3.55 3.31 -7.80
N ASP A 215 -4.27 2.62 -6.92
CA ASP A 215 -5.51 1.91 -7.26
C ASP A 215 -6.78 2.77 -7.12
N TYR A 216 -6.67 3.92 -6.47
CA TYR A 216 -7.81 4.71 -6.06
C TYR A 216 -7.73 6.11 -6.68
N LEU A 217 -8.89 6.62 -7.08
CA LEU A 217 -9.06 7.97 -7.59
C LEU A 217 -10.04 8.71 -6.68
N VAL A 218 -9.69 9.90 -6.21
CA VAL A 218 -10.64 10.79 -5.52
C VAL A 218 -10.88 12.00 -6.40
N ALA A 219 -12.14 12.30 -6.68
CA ALA A 219 -12.47 13.30 -7.67
C ALA A 219 -13.72 14.12 -7.39
N THR A 220 -13.88 15.22 -8.13
CA THR A 220 -15.17 15.91 -8.27
C THR A 220 -15.95 15.38 -9.47
N ASP A 221 -17.14 15.93 -9.70
CA ASP A 221 -17.97 15.70 -10.91
C ASP A 221 -17.25 15.93 -12.24
N ALA A 222 -16.07 16.55 -12.23
CA ALA A 222 -15.19 16.71 -13.38
C ALA A 222 -14.80 15.38 -14.06
N ILE A 223 -14.86 14.23 -13.37
CA ILE A 223 -14.64 12.92 -14.01
C ILE A 223 -15.84 12.43 -14.83
N GLY A 224 -17.01 13.03 -14.62
CA GLY A 224 -18.24 12.69 -15.34
C GLY A 224 -18.14 12.97 -16.84
N MET A 225 -17.13 13.71 -17.28
CA MET A 225 -16.88 14.10 -18.66
C MET A 225 -15.38 14.14 -18.97
N GLY A 226 -14.97 13.61 -20.12
CA GLY A 226 -13.70 13.98 -20.75
C GLY A 226 -12.40 13.42 -20.19
N LEU A 227 -12.46 12.29 -19.48
CA LEU A 227 -11.28 11.50 -19.15
C LEU A 227 -11.52 10.02 -19.48
N ASN A 228 -10.52 9.39 -20.08
CA ASN A 228 -10.50 7.96 -20.30
C ASN A 228 -9.93 7.25 -19.06
N LEU A 229 -10.81 6.71 -18.22
CA LEU A 229 -10.47 6.12 -16.92
C LEU A 229 -10.90 4.65 -16.86
N ASP A 230 -10.02 3.77 -16.38
CA ASP A 230 -10.30 2.35 -16.15
C ASP A 230 -10.92 2.14 -14.75
N ILE A 231 -12.13 2.69 -14.55
CA ILE A 231 -12.83 2.64 -13.26
C ILE A 231 -13.73 1.40 -13.22
N LYS A 232 -13.60 0.58 -12.18
CA LYS A 232 -14.47 -0.59 -11.93
C LYS A 232 -15.63 -0.26 -11.01
N HIS A 233 -15.42 0.68 -10.09
CA HIS A 233 -16.41 1.06 -9.10
C HIS A 233 -16.43 2.58 -8.88
N VAL A 234 -17.63 3.18 -8.86
CA VAL A 234 -17.83 4.58 -8.49
C VAL A 234 -18.56 4.67 -7.15
N ALA A 235 -18.00 5.40 -6.19
CA ALA A 235 -18.60 5.62 -4.89
C ALA A 235 -18.85 7.11 -4.64
N PHE A 236 -20.10 7.51 -4.39
CA PHE A 236 -20.43 8.89 -4.04
C PHE A 236 -20.21 9.14 -2.53
N SER A 237 -19.39 10.14 -2.19
CA SER A 237 -19.20 10.57 -0.79
C SER A 237 -20.21 11.62 -0.32
N SER A 238 -20.94 12.23 -1.26
CA SER A 238 -22.07 13.13 -1.02
C SER A 238 -23.05 13.01 -2.19
N LEU A 239 -24.33 13.30 -1.94
CA LEU A 239 -25.39 13.35 -2.97
C LEU A 239 -25.88 14.78 -3.23
N ALA A 240 -25.18 15.78 -2.69
CA ALA A 240 -25.49 17.20 -2.86
C ALA A 240 -24.26 17.98 -3.33
N LYS A 241 -24.50 19.01 -4.15
CA LYS A 241 -23.49 19.94 -4.64
C LYS A 241 -23.93 21.39 -4.53
N PHE A 242 -22.95 22.30 -4.56
CA PHE A 242 -23.18 23.73 -4.68
C PHE A 242 -23.38 24.08 -6.16
N ASP A 243 -24.47 24.77 -6.50
CA ASP A 243 -24.83 25.14 -7.89
C ASP A 243 -24.51 26.60 -8.26
N GLY A 244 -23.62 27.23 -7.47
CA GLY A 244 -23.30 28.65 -7.54
C GLY A 244 -24.15 29.53 -6.62
N ARG A 245 -25.28 29.03 -6.09
CA ARG A 245 -26.15 29.80 -5.16
C ARG A 245 -26.44 29.06 -3.87
N ARG A 246 -26.77 27.78 -3.95
CA ARG A 246 -27.14 26.97 -2.77
C ARG A 246 -26.66 25.54 -2.90
N MET A 247 -26.60 24.85 -1.77
CA MET A 247 -26.48 23.40 -1.76
C MET A 247 -27.80 22.78 -2.22
N ARG A 248 -27.74 21.90 -3.22
CA ARG A 248 -28.89 21.13 -3.70
C ARG A 248 -28.54 19.65 -3.92
N PRO A 249 -29.52 18.73 -3.86
CA PRO A 249 -29.33 17.36 -4.31
C PRO A 249 -28.91 17.29 -5.78
N LEU A 250 -28.14 16.26 -6.13
CA LEU A 250 -27.82 15.90 -7.50
C LEU A 250 -29.04 15.35 -8.21
N LEU A 251 -29.20 15.71 -9.48
CA LEU A 251 -30.24 15.13 -10.32
C LEU A 251 -29.85 13.71 -10.75
N PRO A 252 -30.82 12.79 -10.97
CA PRO A 252 -30.54 11.42 -11.39
C PRO A 252 -29.64 11.31 -12.63
N ASN A 253 -29.79 12.22 -13.59
CA ASN A 253 -28.93 12.28 -14.78
C ASN A 253 -27.48 12.71 -14.45
N GLU A 254 -27.27 13.59 -13.47
CA GLU A 254 -25.93 13.97 -13.01
C GLU A 254 -25.24 12.78 -12.32
N LEU A 255 -25.99 12.04 -11.48
CA LEU A 255 -25.52 10.80 -10.86
C LEU A 255 -25.18 9.76 -11.92
N ALA A 256 -26.03 9.56 -12.92
CA ALA A 256 -25.81 8.61 -14.00
C ALA A 256 -24.59 8.94 -14.87
N GLN A 257 -24.34 10.23 -15.13
CA GLN A 257 -23.16 10.68 -15.87
C GLN A 257 -21.85 10.26 -15.15
N ILE A 258 -21.83 10.37 -13.83
CA ILE A 258 -20.67 10.02 -12.99
C ILE A 258 -20.60 8.50 -12.78
N ALA A 259 -21.69 7.86 -12.35
CA ALA A 259 -21.78 6.41 -12.13
C ALA A 259 -21.46 5.63 -13.41
N GLY A 260 -21.90 6.16 -14.56
CA GLY A 260 -21.66 5.58 -15.86
C GLY A 260 -20.19 5.56 -16.29
N ARG A 261 -19.28 6.18 -15.53
CA ARG A 261 -17.82 6.03 -15.70
C ARG A 261 -17.30 4.68 -15.18
N ALA A 262 -18.08 3.97 -14.37
CA ALA A 262 -17.75 2.61 -13.97
C ALA A 262 -18.04 1.61 -15.10
N GLY A 263 -17.09 0.70 -15.33
CA GLY A 263 -17.14 -0.25 -16.43
C GLY A 263 -16.74 0.39 -17.75
N ARG A 264 -16.16 -0.40 -18.65
CA ARG A 264 -15.69 0.09 -19.95
C ARG A 264 -15.76 -1.02 -20.99
N HIS A 265 -16.15 -0.66 -22.22
CA HIS A 265 -16.39 -1.61 -23.30
C HIS A 265 -17.30 -2.74 -22.80
N THR A 266 -16.84 -3.99 -22.80
CA THR A 266 -17.58 -5.17 -22.37
C THR A 266 -17.46 -5.47 -20.87
N GLN A 267 -16.63 -4.73 -20.12
CA GLN A 267 -16.46 -4.95 -18.69
C GLN A 267 -17.58 -4.26 -17.89
N PRO A 268 -18.29 -5.01 -17.02
CA PRO A 268 -19.36 -4.45 -16.18
C PRO A 268 -18.79 -3.49 -15.13
N GLY A 269 -19.59 -2.49 -14.80
CA GLY A 269 -19.28 -1.49 -13.78
C GLY A 269 -20.19 -1.63 -12.57
N THR A 270 -19.73 -1.13 -11.41
CA THR A 270 -20.58 -1.02 -10.22
C THR A 270 -20.57 0.40 -9.67
N PHE A 271 -21.64 0.80 -9.00
CA PHE A 271 -21.68 2.07 -8.28
C PHE A 271 -22.34 1.93 -6.90
N GLY A 272 -22.10 2.90 -6.04
CA GLY A 272 -22.56 2.89 -4.67
C GLY A 272 -22.32 4.23 -3.95
N VAL A 273 -22.52 4.22 -2.64
CA VAL A 273 -22.23 5.37 -1.77
C VAL A 273 -21.17 5.02 -0.73
N THR A 274 -20.53 6.03 -0.15
CA THR A 274 -19.51 5.86 0.89
C THR A 274 -19.50 7.03 1.86
N GLY A 275 -18.78 6.88 2.98
CA GLY A 275 -18.64 7.91 3.99
C GLY A 275 -19.99 8.25 4.64
N GLU A 276 -20.33 9.54 4.64
CA GLU A 276 -21.56 10.07 5.26
C GLU A 276 -22.74 10.17 4.29
N ALA A 277 -22.55 9.78 3.02
CA ALA A 277 -23.64 9.78 2.05
C ALA A 277 -24.71 8.76 2.43
N ARG A 278 -25.97 9.22 2.43
CA ARG A 278 -27.13 8.33 2.58
C ARG A 278 -27.21 7.36 1.39
N PRO A 279 -27.75 6.14 1.58
CA PRO A 279 -28.08 5.25 0.47
C PRO A 279 -28.94 5.96 -0.57
N LEU A 280 -28.74 5.62 -1.84
CA LEU A 280 -29.63 6.06 -2.92
C LEU A 280 -31.01 5.43 -2.76
N ASP A 281 -32.05 6.20 -3.04
CA ASP A 281 -33.41 5.68 -3.17
C ASP A 281 -33.48 4.64 -4.29
N ALA A 282 -34.27 3.59 -4.09
CA ALA A 282 -34.34 2.45 -5.03
C ALA A 282 -34.74 2.90 -6.44
N GLU A 283 -35.69 3.84 -6.56
CA GLU A 283 -36.13 4.40 -7.84
C GLU A 283 -35.01 5.15 -8.58
N VAL A 284 -34.15 5.88 -7.85
CA VAL A 284 -33.02 6.60 -8.45
C VAL A 284 -31.94 5.62 -8.89
N ALA A 285 -31.66 4.60 -8.07
CA ALA A 285 -30.71 3.54 -8.44
C ALA A 285 -31.17 2.77 -9.68
N GLU A 286 -32.45 2.37 -9.74
CA GLU A 286 -33.05 1.71 -10.91
C GLU A 286 -33.01 2.62 -12.13
N ALA A 287 -33.37 3.90 -12.01
CA ALA A 287 -33.29 4.87 -13.10
C ALA A 287 -31.86 5.01 -13.67
N ILE A 288 -30.82 4.91 -12.83
CA ILE A 288 -29.42 4.93 -13.27
C ILE A 288 -29.06 3.63 -14.00
N VAL A 289 -29.47 2.47 -13.48
CA VAL A 289 -29.20 1.15 -14.08
C VAL A 289 -29.89 1.02 -15.43
N GLU A 290 -31.16 1.41 -15.54
CA GLU A 290 -31.96 1.32 -16.76
C GLU A 290 -31.75 2.51 -17.71
N ASN A 291 -30.99 3.53 -17.30
CA ASN A 291 -30.79 4.78 -18.02
C ASN A 291 -32.12 5.47 -18.41
N ARG A 292 -33.06 5.55 -17.46
CA ARG A 292 -34.41 6.09 -17.63
C ARG A 292 -34.55 7.42 -16.89
N PHE A 293 -34.51 8.53 -17.62
CA PHE A 293 -34.56 9.88 -17.04
C PHE A 293 -35.65 10.76 -17.65
N ALA A 294 -36.09 11.75 -16.88
CA ALA A 294 -37.03 12.76 -17.35
C ALA A 294 -36.45 13.52 -18.57
N PRO A 295 -37.22 13.71 -19.66
CA PRO A 295 -36.80 14.52 -20.79
C PRO A 295 -36.50 15.96 -20.39
N VAL A 296 -35.55 16.58 -21.09
CA VAL A 296 -35.26 18.01 -20.94
C VAL A 296 -36.48 18.81 -21.44
N ARG A 297 -36.95 19.75 -20.62
CA ARG A 297 -38.14 20.56 -20.93
C ARG A 297 -37.82 21.92 -21.54
N LYS A 298 -36.74 22.56 -21.08
CA LYS A 298 -36.31 23.88 -21.55
C LYS A 298 -34.80 23.90 -21.76
N LEU A 299 -34.37 24.62 -22.79
CA LEU A 299 -32.98 24.87 -23.11
C LEU A 299 -32.63 26.33 -22.80
N GLU A 300 -31.42 26.53 -22.29
CA GLU A 300 -30.89 27.86 -21.99
C GLU A 300 -30.54 28.55 -23.30
N TRP A 301 -31.05 29.76 -23.49
CA TRP A 301 -30.91 30.52 -24.73
C TRP A 301 -30.40 31.93 -24.45
N ARG A 302 -29.56 32.41 -25.37
CA ARG A 302 -29.10 33.79 -25.47
C ARG A 302 -29.10 34.18 -26.94
N ASN A 303 -29.53 35.40 -27.23
CA ASN A 303 -29.55 35.90 -28.60
C ASN A 303 -28.12 35.96 -29.19
N SER A 304 -27.93 35.40 -30.37
CA SER A 304 -26.66 35.46 -31.11
C SER A 304 -26.60 36.58 -32.15
N ARG A 305 -27.73 37.24 -32.45
CA ARG A 305 -27.78 38.42 -33.34
C ARG A 305 -27.53 39.67 -32.53
N LEU A 306 -26.25 40.01 -32.35
CA LEU A 306 -25.80 41.14 -31.55
C LEU A 306 -25.78 42.44 -32.36
N ASP A 307 -26.07 43.56 -31.70
CA ASP A 307 -26.05 44.89 -32.27
C ASP A 307 -24.99 45.73 -31.55
N PHE A 308 -23.96 46.16 -32.28
CA PHE A 308 -22.82 46.89 -31.72
C PHE A 308 -22.94 48.41 -31.87
N ILE A 309 -24.06 48.95 -32.36
CA ILE A 309 -24.21 50.39 -32.60
C ILE A 309 -24.00 51.22 -31.32
N SER A 310 -24.53 50.75 -30.18
CA SER A 310 -24.31 51.37 -28.87
C SER A 310 -24.33 50.31 -27.77
N PRO A 311 -23.78 50.60 -26.56
CA PRO A 311 -23.83 49.68 -25.43
C PRO A 311 -25.27 49.30 -25.05
N GLU A 312 -26.20 50.26 -25.10
CA GLU A 312 -27.61 50.03 -24.78
C GLU A 312 -28.27 49.08 -25.78
N ARG A 313 -27.96 49.20 -27.09
CA ARG A 313 -28.47 48.29 -28.12
C ARG A 313 -27.86 46.90 -27.99
N LEU A 314 -26.59 46.78 -27.63
CA LEU A 314 -25.93 45.50 -27.37
C LEU A 314 -26.56 44.80 -26.15
N ILE A 315 -26.76 45.53 -25.06
CA ILE A 315 -27.42 45.02 -23.85
C ILE A 315 -28.85 44.59 -24.21
N ALA A 316 -29.64 45.42 -24.88
CA ALA A 316 -30.99 45.07 -25.30
C ALA A 316 -31.01 43.81 -26.20
N ALA A 317 -30.03 43.66 -27.10
CA ALA A 317 -29.90 42.46 -27.93
C ALA A 317 -29.58 41.21 -27.09
N LEU A 318 -28.67 41.29 -26.12
CA LEU A 318 -28.31 40.18 -25.21
C LEU A 318 -29.46 39.82 -24.27
N GLU A 319 -30.30 40.79 -23.89
CA GLU A 319 -31.43 40.63 -22.98
C GLU A 319 -32.75 40.26 -23.66
N ALA A 320 -32.73 40.11 -24.99
CA ALA A 320 -33.87 39.66 -25.78
C ALA A 320 -34.50 38.39 -25.19
N ARG A 321 -35.81 38.25 -25.38
CA ARG A 321 -36.54 37.05 -24.94
C ARG A 321 -36.54 36.00 -26.04
N PRO A 322 -36.37 34.71 -25.71
CA PRO A 322 -36.52 33.65 -26.70
C PRO A 322 -37.96 33.55 -27.19
N ALA A 323 -38.13 33.08 -28.43
CA ALA A 323 -39.43 32.70 -28.96
C ALA A 323 -39.69 31.19 -28.77
N GLY A 324 -40.94 30.82 -28.46
CA GLY A 324 -41.36 29.43 -28.29
C GLY A 324 -41.25 28.88 -26.87
N GLU A 325 -41.82 27.70 -26.65
CA GLU A 325 -41.99 27.13 -25.30
C GLU A 325 -40.77 26.35 -24.79
N TRP A 326 -39.91 25.91 -25.71
CA TRP A 326 -38.73 25.07 -25.44
C TRP A 326 -37.48 25.84 -25.00
N LEU A 327 -37.50 27.16 -25.12
CA LEU A 327 -36.35 28.02 -24.83
C LEU A 327 -36.65 28.87 -23.59
N THR A 328 -35.66 29.02 -22.73
CA THR A 328 -35.69 29.95 -21.60
C THR A 328 -34.47 30.85 -21.66
N ARG A 329 -34.58 32.06 -21.12
CA ARG A 329 -33.42 32.94 -21.01
C ARG A 329 -32.44 32.33 -20.01
N GLY A 330 -31.17 32.24 -20.45
CA GLY A 330 -30.03 31.88 -19.61
C GLY A 330 -29.91 32.75 -18.35
N ARG A 331 -29.17 32.27 -17.36
CA ARG A 331 -28.74 33.14 -16.25
C ARG A 331 -27.96 34.33 -16.80
N GLU A 332 -28.01 35.46 -16.12
CA GLU A 332 -27.12 36.59 -16.45
C GLU A 332 -25.68 36.10 -16.28
N ALA A 333 -24.96 36.04 -17.40
CA ALA A 333 -23.57 35.64 -17.45
C ALA A 333 -22.66 36.80 -17.03
N ASP A 334 -21.47 36.48 -16.52
CA ASP A 334 -20.51 37.45 -16.01
C ASP A 334 -20.11 38.48 -17.07
N ASP A 335 -20.10 38.09 -18.35
CA ASP A 335 -19.80 38.96 -19.48
C ASP A 335 -20.83 40.10 -19.63
N LEU A 336 -22.13 39.79 -19.51
CA LEU A 336 -23.22 40.76 -19.54
C LEU A 336 -23.22 41.63 -18.29
N HIS A 337 -22.95 41.06 -17.13
CA HIS A 337 -22.83 41.84 -15.89
C HIS A 337 -21.68 42.85 -15.97
N ALA A 338 -20.50 42.42 -16.42
CA ALA A 338 -19.34 43.28 -16.65
C ALA A 338 -19.65 44.38 -17.68
N LEU A 339 -20.33 44.05 -18.79
CA LEU A 339 -20.73 45.03 -19.80
C LEU A 339 -21.64 46.11 -19.20
N LYS A 340 -22.69 45.72 -18.46
CA LYS A 340 -23.60 46.67 -17.80
C LYS A 340 -22.84 47.59 -16.85
N THR A 341 -22.01 47.03 -15.98
CA THR A 341 -21.21 47.79 -15.00
C THR A 341 -20.25 48.76 -15.67
N LEU A 342 -19.45 48.30 -16.64
CA LEU A 342 -18.44 49.14 -17.30
C LEU A 342 -19.08 50.23 -18.18
N SER A 343 -20.16 49.90 -18.91
CA SER A 343 -20.88 50.86 -19.75
C SER A 343 -21.57 51.98 -18.97
N ALA A 344 -21.82 51.77 -17.68
CA ALA A 344 -22.41 52.76 -16.78
C ALA A 344 -21.38 53.73 -16.17
N LEU A 345 -20.08 53.45 -16.29
CA LEU A 345 -19.02 54.33 -15.79
C LEU A 345 -18.92 55.57 -16.70
N PRO A 346 -19.03 56.80 -16.16
CA PRO A 346 -18.99 58.04 -16.97
C PRO A 346 -17.76 58.13 -17.88
N ASP A 347 -16.57 57.92 -17.31
CA ASP A 347 -15.29 58.01 -18.03
C ASP A 347 -15.15 57.00 -19.17
N LEU A 348 -15.82 55.85 -19.05
CA LEU A 348 -15.77 54.79 -20.06
C LEU A 348 -16.87 55.01 -21.12
N ARG A 349 -18.03 55.51 -20.71
CA ARG A 349 -19.13 55.87 -21.62
C ARG A 349 -18.70 56.91 -22.65
N ASP A 350 -17.93 57.91 -22.23
CA ASP A 350 -17.40 58.95 -23.12
C ASP A 350 -16.39 58.40 -24.15
N ARG A 351 -15.81 57.22 -23.90
CA ARG A 351 -14.87 56.53 -24.80
C ARG A 351 -15.55 55.58 -25.78
N LEU A 352 -16.85 55.33 -25.65
CA LEU A 352 -17.61 54.42 -26.52
C LEU A 352 -18.26 55.22 -27.66
N GLY A 353 -17.44 55.72 -28.58
CA GLY A 353 -17.88 56.64 -29.64
C GLY A 353 -18.47 55.96 -30.88
N ASP A 354 -18.07 54.72 -31.16
CA ASP A 354 -18.53 53.99 -32.33
C ASP A 354 -18.75 52.48 -32.08
N ALA A 355 -19.19 51.78 -33.13
CA ALA A 355 -19.47 50.35 -33.04
C ALA A 355 -18.22 49.46 -32.84
N ARG A 356 -17.02 49.97 -33.17
CA ARG A 356 -15.76 49.25 -32.94
C ARG A 356 -15.40 49.30 -31.47
N ASP A 357 -15.61 50.44 -30.81
CA ASP A 357 -15.38 50.60 -29.37
C ASP A 357 -16.29 49.69 -28.55
N VAL A 358 -17.59 49.66 -28.88
CA VAL A 358 -18.57 48.78 -28.24
C VAL A 358 -18.22 47.30 -28.44
N LYS A 359 -17.76 46.93 -29.64
CA LYS A 359 -17.29 45.57 -29.92
C LYS A 359 -16.04 45.22 -29.14
N LEU A 360 -15.07 46.13 -29.04
CA LEU A 360 -13.85 45.94 -28.25
C LEU A 360 -14.18 45.76 -26.77
N LEU A 361 -15.05 46.61 -26.21
CA LEU A 361 -15.53 46.46 -24.83
C LEU A 361 -16.17 45.09 -24.62
N TRP A 362 -17.03 44.66 -25.54
CA TRP A 362 -17.66 43.34 -25.47
C TRP A 362 -16.63 42.21 -25.50
N ASP A 363 -15.63 42.29 -26.38
CA ASP A 363 -14.57 41.28 -26.45
C ASP A 363 -13.75 41.21 -25.15
N VAL A 364 -13.55 42.35 -24.46
CA VAL A 364 -12.94 42.41 -23.12
C VAL A 364 -13.86 41.85 -22.04
N CYS A 365 -15.15 42.18 -22.05
CA CYS A 365 -16.13 41.65 -21.09
C CYS A 365 -16.24 40.11 -21.13
N ARG A 366 -15.90 39.50 -22.26
CA ARG A 366 -15.89 38.04 -22.43
C ARG A 366 -14.68 37.33 -21.83
N ILE A 367 -13.72 38.04 -21.22
CA ILE A 367 -12.61 37.41 -20.49
C ILE A 367 -13.19 36.69 -19.25
N PRO A 368 -13.04 35.36 -19.14
CA PRO A 368 -13.60 34.62 -18.00
C PRO A 368 -12.91 35.00 -16.69
N ASP A 369 -13.68 35.05 -15.60
CA ASP A 369 -13.09 35.13 -14.26
C ASP A 369 -12.57 33.75 -13.82
N PHE A 370 -11.35 33.43 -14.23
CA PHE A 370 -10.68 32.22 -13.78
C PHE A 370 -10.34 32.24 -12.28
N ARG A 371 -10.33 33.42 -11.64
CA ARG A 371 -9.82 33.62 -10.28
C ARG A 371 -10.89 33.39 -9.21
N GLY A 372 -12.17 33.47 -9.58
CA GLY A 372 -13.29 33.41 -8.65
C GLY A 372 -13.24 34.55 -7.65
N ILE A 373 -12.88 35.74 -8.13
CA ILE A 373 -12.75 36.96 -7.33
C ILE A 373 -14.12 37.66 -7.22
N SER A 374 -14.19 38.74 -6.44
CA SER A 374 -15.43 39.50 -6.39
C SER A 374 -15.74 40.13 -7.76
N PRO A 375 -17.02 40.26 -8.15
CA PRO A 375 -17.39 40.90 -9.42
C PRO A 375 -16.74 42.27 -9.63
N VAL A 376 -16.58 43.05 -8.55
CA VAL A 376 -15.94 44.38 -8.56
C VAL A 376 -14.47 44.31 -8.97
N GLU A 377 -13.71 43.39 -8.38
CA GLU A 377 -12.29 43.22 -8.70
C GLU A 377 -12.09 42.73 -10.14
N HIS A 378 -12.96 41.83 -10.62
CA HIS A 378 -12.92 41.37 -12.01
C HIS A 378 -13.21 42.54 -12.96
N THR A 379 -14.29 43.30 -12.74
CA THR A 379 -14.61 44.46 -13.58
C THR A 379 -13.49 45.49 -13.62
N GLY A 380 -12.79 45.76 -12.50
CA GLY A 380 -11.66 46.68 -12.47
C GLY A 380 -10.46 46.20 -13.30
N LEU A 381 -10.23 44.88 -13.38
CA LEU A 381 -9.22 44.32 -14.29
C LEU A 381 -9.62 44.52 -15.75
N LEU A 382 -10.89 44.25 -16.09
CA LEU A 382 -11.43 44.41 -17.44
C LEU A 382 -11.38 45.86 -17.91
N GLU A 383 -11.76 46.81 -17.04
CA GLU A 383 -11.65 48.25 -17.30
C GLU A 383 -10.22 48.64 -17.70
N ARG A 384 -9.24 48.14 -16.95
CA ARG A 384 -7.82 48.43 -17.21
C ARG A 384 -7.33 47.85 -18.53
N ILE A 385 -7.74 46.61 -18.86
CA ILE A 385 -7.41 45.99 -20.15
C ILE A 385 -8.07 46.76 -21.30
N PHE A 386 -9.34 47.13 -21.17
CA PHE A 386 -10.04 47.94 -22.16
C PHE A 386 -9.32 49.28 -22.37
N GLY A 387 -8.91 49.97 -21.30
CA GLY A 387 -8.14 51.20 -21.37
C GLY A 387 -6.85 51.06 -22.19
N PHE A 388 -6.09 49.99 -21.97
CA PHE A 388 -4.88 49.72 -22.75
C PHE A 388 -5.17 49.46 -24.23
N LEU A 389 -6.18 48.64 -24.53
CA LEU A 389 -6.52 48.29 -25.91
C LEU A 389 -7.12 49.46 -26.69
N HIS A 390 -7.95 50.28 -26.05
CA HIS A 390 -8.59 51.42 -26.69
C HIS A 390 -7.59 52.58 -26.91
N GLN A 391 -6.70 52.87 -25.95
CA GLN A 391 -5.76 54.00 -26.06
C GLN A 391 -4.45 53.62 -26.77
N GLY A 392 -3.89 52.46 -26.44
CA GLY A 392 -2.56 52.03 -26.91
C GLY A 392 -2.60 50.94 -27.98
N GLY A 393 -3.79 50.44 -28.33
CA GLY A 393 -3.99 49.34 -29.28
C GLY A 393 -3.59 47.96 -28.76
N ARG A 394 -2.89 47.88 -27.62
CA ARG A 394 -2.33 46.65 -27.04
C ARG A 394 -2.11 46.80 -25.55
N VAL A 395 -2.04 45.67 -24.84
CA VAL A 395 -1.60 45.62 -23.44
C VAL A 395 -0.09 45.89 -23.37
N PRO A 396 0.40 46.81 -22.51
CA PRO A 396 1.83 47.10 -22.39
C PRO A 396 2.64 45.89 -21.92
N ASP A 397 3.74 45.61 -22.62
CA ASP A 397 4.61 44.47 -22.34
C ASP A 397 5.23 44.53 -20.92
N ASP A 398 5.64 45.72 -20.46
CA ASP A 398 6.21 45.93 -19.12
C ASP A 398 5.19 45.65 -18.00
N TRP A 399 3.92 45.97 -18.26
CA TRP A 399 2.84 45.72 -17.32
C TRP A 399 2.50 44.24 -17.28
N LEU A 400 2.35 43.60 -18.44
CA LEU A 400 2.07 42.17 -18.54
C LEU A 400 3.22 41.34 -17.94
N ALA A 401 4.47 41.72 -18.20
CA ALA A 401 5.67 41.10 -17.62
C ALA A 401 5.62 41.12 -16.08
N ARG A 402 5.25 42.26 -15.48
CA ARG A 402 5.12 42.39 -14.02
C ARG A 402 4.01 41.51 -13.46
N GLN A 403 2.87 41.36 -14.15
CA GLN A 403 1.80 40.47 -13.72
C GLN A 403 2.24 39.00 -13.78
N VAL A 404 2.85 38.58 -14.89
CA VAL A 404 3.32 37.21 -15.08
C VAL A 404 4.44 36.86 -14.09
N LYS A 405 5.42 37.73 -13.90
CA LYS A 405 6.54 37.52 -12.97
C LYS A 405 6.10 37.34 -11.52
N ARG A 406 5.01 37.98 -11.08
CA ARG A 406 4.46 37.80 -9.73
C ARG A 406 3.85 36.41 -9.52
N ILE A 407 3.38 35.78 -10.60
CA ILE A 407 2.69 34.50 -10.60
C ILE A 407 3.66 33.34 -10.83
N ASP A 408 4.74 33.55 -11.57
CA ASP A 408 5.77 32.57 -11.91
C ASP A 408 6.65 32.19 -10.70
N ARG A 409 6.03 31.48 -9.76
CA ARG A 409 6.61 31.01 -8.51
C ARG A 409 6.06 29.63 -8.20
N THR A 410 6.93 28.63 -8.08
CA THR A 410 6.56 27.23 -7.84
C THR A 410 6.58 26.83 -6.37
N ASP A 411 6.91 27.75 -5.46
CA ASP A 411 6.89 27.54 -4.01
C ASP A 411 5.50 27.71 -3.39
N GLY A 412 5.19 26.94 -2.35
CA GLY A 412 3.93 27.08 -1.58
C GLY A 412 3.13 25.78 -1.48
N ASP A 413 2.00 25.86 -0.80
CA ASP A 413 1.06 24.75 -0.67
C ASP A 413 0.17 24.58 -1.92
N ILE A 414 -0.62 23.51 -1.93
CA ILE A 414 -1.53 23.15 -3.03
C ILE A 414 -2.50 24.31 -3.35
N ASP A 415 -3.03 24.98 -2.33
CA ASP A 415 -3.99 26.08 -2.51
C ASP A 415 -3.32 27.32 -3.12
N THR A 416 -2.10 27.64 -2.71
CA THR A 416 -1.29 28.72 -3.29
C THR A 416 -0.99 28.45 -4.77
N LEU A 417 -0.55 27.23 -5.10
CA LEU A 417 -0.26 26.83 -6.47
C LEU A 417 -1.52 26.83 -7.35
N SER A 418 -2.64 26.33 -6.83
CA SER A 418 -3.94 26.34 -7.50
C SER A 418 -4.41 27.76 -7.83
N LYS A 419 -4.29 28.70 -6.88
CA LYS A 419 -4.62 30.12 -7.11
C LYS A 419 -3.73 30.76 -8.17
N ARG A 420 -2.41 30.53 -8.12
CA ARG A 420 -1.48 31.04 -9.15
C ARG A 420 -1.81 30.48 -10.54
N LEU A 421 -2.16 29.19 -10.61
CA LEU A 421 -2.58 28.53 -11.84
C LEU A 421 -3.89 29.13 -12.39
N ALA A 422 -4.87 29.44 -11.53
CA ALA A 422 -6.05 30.19 -11.93
C ALA A 422 -5.71 31.59 -12.47
N TYR A 423 -4.74 32.27 -11.86
CA TYR A 423 -4.39 33.64 -12.22
C TYR A 423 -3.62 33.72 -13.55
N ILE A 424 -2.74 32.77 -13.85
CA ILE A 424 -2.01 32.74 -15.12
C ILE A 424 -2.95 32.48 -16.31
N ARG A 425 -4.05 31.73 -16.12
CA ARG A 425 -5.04 31.47 -17.19
C ARG A 425 -5.66 32.73 -17.76
N THR A 426 -5.90 33.75 -16.93
CA THR A 426 -6.35 35.07 -17.41
C THR A 426 -5.36 35.64 -18.43
N TRP A 427 -4.06 35.55 -18.15
CA TRP A 427 -3.01 36.06 -19.05
C TRP A 427 -2.79 35.17 -20.26
N THR A 428 -2.88 33.85 -20.12
CA THR A 428 -2.88 32.93 -21.25
C THR A 428 -4.03 33.26 -22.21
N TYR A 429 -5.23 33.51 -21.69
CA TYR A 429 -6.39 33.92 -22.50
C TYR A 429 -6.15 35.24 -23.23
N VAL A 430 -5.65 36.26 -22.53
CA VAL A 430 -5.32 37.57 -23.10
C VAL A 430 -4.25 37.45 -24.20
N ALA A 431 -3.19 36.67 -23.98
CA ALA A 431 -2.12 36.44 -24.96
C ALA A 431 -2.57 35.65 -26.20
N GLN A 432 -3.65 34.88 -26.10
CA GLN A 432 -4.24 34.17 -27.25
C GLN A 432 -5.06 35.09 -28.16
N ARG A 433 -5.53 36.24 -27.68
CA ARG A 433 -6.33 37.18 -28.47
C ARG A 433 -5.46 37.89 -29.52
N SER A 434 -5.90 37.81 -30.77
CA SER A 434 -5.19 38.43 -31.89
C SER A 434 -5.16 39.95 -31.77
N GLY A 435 -3.98 40.54 -31.90
CA GLY A 435 -3.75 41.99 -31.84
C GLY A 435 -3.77 42.62 -30.44
N TRP A 436 -3.90 41.83 -29.37
CA TRP A 436 -3.98 42.37 -28.01
C TRP A 436 -2.61 42.59 -27.33
N VAL A 437 -1.57 41.94 -27.83
CA VAL A 437 -0.19 42.02 -27.33
C VAL A 437 0.77 42.27 -28.50
N ALA A 438 1.96 42.81 -28.24
CA ALA A 438 2.90 43.18 -29.30
C ALA A 438 3.47 41.94 -30.04
N ASP A 439 4.00 40.97 -29.29
CA ASP A 439 4.51 39.71 -29.81
C ASP A 439 3.66 38.54 -29.29
N GLU A 440 2.68 38.14 -30.09
CA GLU A 440 1.78 37.03 -29.74
C GLU A 440 2.53 35.71 -29.54
N GLY A 441 3.59 35.45 -30.31
CA GLY A 441 4.38 34.23 -30.21
C GLY A 441 5.12 34.15 -28.89
N HIS A 442 5.81 35.23 -28.53
CA HIS A 442 6.52 35.38 -27.27
C HIS A 442 5.58 35.22 -26.07
N TRP A 443 4.50 36.00 -26.02
CA TRP A 443 3.60 36.01 -24.86
C TRP A 443 2.82 34.71 -24.69
N ARG A 444 2.35 34.08 -25.78
CA ARG A 444 1.73 32.75 -25.72
C ARG A 444 2.70 31.70 -25.20
N GLY A 445 3.95 31.73 -25.66
CA GLY A 445 5.00 30.82 -25.19
C GLY A 445 5.30 31.02 -23.70
N LEU A 446 5.48 32.28 -23.27
CA LEU A 446 5.83 32.61 -21.90
C LEU A 446 4.71 32.23 -20.90
N THR A 447 3.46 32.65 -21.15
CA THR A 447 2.36 32.35 -20.22
C THR A 447 2.07 30.85 -20.14
N ARG A 448 2.19 30.13 -21.26
CA ARG A 448 2.08 28.66 -21.31
C ARG A 448 3.19 28.00 -20.50
N ALA A 449 4.43 28.44 -20.64
CA ALA A 449 5.55 27.88 -19.89
C ALA A 449 5.38 28.09 -18.36
N VAL A 450 4.82 29.22 -17.94
CA VAL A 450 4.47 29.47 -16.53
C VAL A 450 3.34 28.55 -16.07
N GLU A 451 2.28 28.40 -16.88
CA GLU A 451 1.17 27.47 -16.59
C GLU A 451 1.68 26.03 -16.45
N ASP A 452 2.59 25.59 -17.32
CA ASP A 452 3.20 24.26 -17.28
C ASP A 452 4.04 24.07 -16.00
N ARG A 453 4.91 25.02 -15.65
CA ARG A 453 5.70 24.96 -14.41
C ARG A 453 4.83 24.91 -13.15
N LEU A 454 3.78 25.72 -13.08
CA LEU A 454 2.83 25.71 -11.97
C LEU A 454 2.04 24.41 -11.90
N SER A 455 1.67 23.86 -13.06
CA SER A 455 0.97 22.57 -13.15
C SER A 455 1.82 21.40 -12.67
N ASP A 456 3.10 21.40 -13.01
CA ASP A 456 4.07 20.38 -12.59
C ASP A 456 4.36 20.47 -11.09
N ALA A 457 4.53 21.69 -10.57
CA ALA A 457 4.66 21.92 -9.13
C ALA A 457 3.42 21.46 -8.35
N LEU A 458 2.22 21.76 -8.86
CA LEU A 458 0.96 21.33 -8.26
C LEU A 458 0.82 19.80 -8.28
N HIS A 459 1.19 19.14 -9.38
CA HIS A 459 1.22 17.68 -9.46
C HIS A 459 2.19 17.08 -8.43
N GLY A 460 3.40 17.65 -8.30
CA GLY A 460 4.38 17.26 -7.30
C GLY A 460 3.83 17.36 -5.87
N ALA A 461 3.21 18.49 -5.53
CA ALA A 461 2.62 18.73 -4.22
C ALA A 461 1.45 17.77 -3.91
N LEU A 462 0.57 17.51 -4.88
CA LEU A 462 -0.52 16.53 -4.74
C LEU A 462 0.03 15.13 -4.51
N THR A 463 1.03 14.73 -5.30
CA THR A 463 1.64 13.40 -5.19
C THR A 463 2.33 13.23 -3.85
N GLN A 464 3.12 14.22 -3.41
CA GLN A 464 3.79 14.19 -2.11
C GLN A 464 2.79 14.10 -0.94
N ARG A 465 1.64 14.76 -1.06
CA ARG A 465 0.63 14.79 0.00
C ARG A 465 -0.25 13.54 0.03
N PHE A 466 -0.61 12.98 -1.12
CA PHE A 466 -1.67 11.95 -1.23
C PHE A 466 -1.18 10.59 -1.72
N VAL A 467 0.11 10.44 -2.01
CA VAL A 467 0.71 9.17 -2.41
C VAL A 467 1.89 8.86 -1.50
N ASP A 468 1.78 7.78 -0.73
CA ASP A 468 2.95 7.18 -0.11
C ASP A 468 3.59 6.19 -1.09
N ARG A 469 4.63 6.67 -1.78
CA ARG A 469 5.36 5.87 -2.77
C ARG A 469 5.88 4.55 -2.20
N ARG A 470 6.24 4.51 -0.90
CA ARG A 470 6.78 3.31 -0.24
C ARG A 470 5.70 2.23 -0.19
N THR A 471 4.54 2.57 0.36
CA THR A 471 3.41 1.66 0.52
C THR A 471 2.81 1.26 -0.83
N SER A 472 2.74 2.19 -1.80
CA SER A 472 2.16 1.90 -3.10
C SER A 472 2.99 0.92 -3.93
N VAL A 473 4.33 1.06 -3.93
CA VAL A 473 5.23 0.13 -4.64
C VAL A 473 5.21 -1.27 -4.01
N LEU A 474 5.23 -1.36 -2.67
CA LEU A 474 5.11 -2.62 -1.94
C LEU A 474 3.81 -3.35 -2.27
N LEU A 475 2.67 -2.64 -2.24
CA LEU A 475 1.36 -3.20 -2.58
C LEU A 475 1.27 -3.67 -4.04
N ARG A 476 1.93 -2.96 -4.96
CA ARG A 476 1.97 -3.34 -6.39
C ARG A 476 2.69 -4.66 -6.60
N ARG A 477 3.91 -4.82 -6.05
CA ARG A 477 4.73 -6.03 -6.24
C ARG A 477 4.16 -7.25 -5.52
N LEU A 478 3.60 -7.08 -4.32
CA LEU A 478 2.83 -8.13 -3.61
C LEU A 478 1.69 -8.70 -4.47
N ARG A 479 0.99 -7.85 -5.22
CA ARG A 479 -0.13 -8.28 -6.08
C ARG A 479 0.30 -8.84 -7.42
N GLN A 480 1.41 -8.35 -7.99
CA GLN A 480 1.95 -8.84 -9.26
C GLN A 480 2.56 -10.25 -9.16
N LYS A 481 2.61 -10.84 -7.95
CA LYS A 481 3.29 -12.13 -7.69
C LYS A 481 4.75 -12.14 -8.19
N GLU A 482 5.37 -10.97 -8.31
CA GLU A 482 6.82 -10.89 -8.50
C GLU A 482 7.47 -11.39 -7.20
N SER A 483 8.44 -12.30 -7.31
CA SER A 483 9.16 -12.83 -6.16
C SER A 483 9.91 -11.68 -5.50
N LEU A 484 9.43 -11.24 -4.33
CA LEU A 484 10.19 -10.37 -3.45
C LEU A 484 11.38 -11.19 -2.93
N VAL A 485 12.60 -10.76 -3.24
CA VAL A 485 13.81 -11.39 -2.72
C VAL A 485 14.19 -10.68 -1.43
N ALA A 486 14.19 -11.42 -0.32
CA ALA A 486 14.78 -10.94 0.92
C ALA A 486 16.28 -11.27 0.89
N GLU A 487 17.12 -10.27 1.15
CA GLU A 487 18.55 -10.46 1.36
C GLU A 487 18.81 -10.55 2.86
N VAL A 488 19.39 -11.67 3.30
CA VAL A 488 19.83 -11.87 4.68
C VAL A 488 21.35 -11.76 4.71
N ASN A 489 21.89 -10.84 5.50
CA ASN A 489 23.34 -10.70 5.64
C ASN A 489 23.91 -11.69 6.67
N ASP A 490 25.25 -11.74 6.78
CA ASP A 490 25.96 -12.64 7.70
C ASP A 490 25.64 -12.42 9.19
N LYS A 491 25.02 -11.29 9.55
CA LYS A 491 24.56 -10.95 10.90
C LYS A 491 23.09 -11.32 11.14
N GLY A 492 22.46 -12.02 10.19
CA GLY A 492 21.04 -12.37 10.22
C GLY A 492 20.11 -11.19 9.97
N GLU A 493 20.59 -10.04 9.52
CA GLU A 493 19.75 -8.88 9.24
C GLU A 493 19.02 -9.10 7.93
N VAL A 494 17.69 -9.05 7.99
CA VAL A 494 16.81 -9.25 6.85
C VAL A 494 16.52 -7.89 6.24
N THR A 495 16.93 -7.74 4.99
CA THR A 495 16.58 -6.60 4.16
C THR A 495 15.68 -7.05 3.01
N VAL A 496 14.70 -6.23 2.64
CA VAL A 496 13.89 -6.44 1.44
C VAL A 496 14.09 -5.22 0.56
N GLU A 497 14.68 -5.41 -0.63
CA GLU A 497 15.03 -4.33 -1.57
C GLU A 497 15.90 -3.22 -0.92
N GLY A 498 16.89 -3.62 -0.13
CA GLY A 498 17.82 -2.71 0.56
C GLY A 498 17.28 -2.04 1.83
N GLN A 499 16.06 -2.38 2.29
CA GLN A 499 15.49 -1.85 3.54
C GLN A 499 15.49 -2.90 4.65
N PHE A 500 16.04 -2.55 5.81
CA PHE A 500 16.05 -3.40 7.01
C PHE A 500 14.63 -3.62 7.57
N VAL A 501 14.24 -4.88 7.74
CA VAL A 501 12.91 -5.28 8.23
C VAL A 501 12.97 -5.97 9.59
N GLY A 502 14.09 -6.61 9.92
CA GLY A 502 14.27 -7.32 11.18
C GLY A 502 15.50 -8.21 11.17
N ARG A 503 15.58 -9.12 12.13
CA ARG A 503 16.68 -10.08 12.27
C ARG A 503 16.17 -11.51 12.35
N LEU A 504 16.87 -12.41 11.69
CA LEU A 504 16.65 -13.85 11.69
C LEU A 504 17.61 -14.51 12.71
N GLU A 505 17.07 -14.94 13.84
CA GLU A 505 17.78 -15.65 14.91
C GLU A 505 17.48 -17.16 14.78
N GLY A 506 18.48 -17.96 14.38
CA GLY A 506 18.27 -19.36 14.02
C GLY A 506 17.22 -19.52 12.90
N PHE A 507 16.05 -20.06 13.24
CA PHE A 507 14.90 -20.23 12.35
C PHE A 507 13.68 -19.40 12.78
N ARG A 508 13.90 -18.31 13.52
CA ARG A 508 12.85 -17.37 13.96
C ARG A 508 13.12 -15.96 13.49
N PHE A 509 12.11 -15.30 12.94
CA PHE A 509 12.18 -13.92 12.48
C PHE A 509 11.67 -12.95 13.55
N ARG A 510 12.55 -12.04 14.00
CA ARG A 510 12.19 -10.95 14.92
C ARG A 510 12.20 -9.62 14.20
N GLN A 511 11.05 -8.94 14.21
CA GLN A 511 10.91 -7.60 13.67
C GLN A 511 11.43 -6.56 14.66
N ASP A 512 12.09 -5.52 14.15
CA ASP A 512 12.53 -4.39 14.96
C ASP A 512 11.46 -3.28 15.01
N ALA A 513 11.27 -2.66 16.17
CA ALA A 513 10.13 -1.78 16.45
C ALA A 513 10.34 -0.36 15.89
N SER A 514 10.09 -0.14 14.59
CA SER A 514 10.28 1.19 13.98
C SER A 514 9.25 1.64 12.93
N ALA A 515 8.03 1.08 12.88
CA ALA A 515 6.99 1.53 11.93
C ALA A 515 5.60 1.64 12.57
N SER A 516 4.68 2.37 11.91
CA SER A 516 3.28 2.42 12.34
C SER A 516 2.65 1.01 12.35
N PRO A 517 1.65 0.72 13.20
CA PRO A 517 1.13 -0.64 13.39
C PRO A 517 0.66 -1.33 12.09
N ASP A 518 0.11 -0.55 11.16
CA ASP A 518 -0.39 -1.06 9.88
C ASP A 518 0.74 -1.29 8.86
N GLU A 519 1.74 -0.41 8.78
CA GLU A 519 2.95 -0.63 7.97
C GLU A 519 3.74 -1.84 8.46
N ALA A 520 3.91 -1.97 9.78
CA ALA A 520 4.63 -3.07 10.40
C ALA A 520 4.01 -4.43 10.02
N ARG A 521 2.67 -4.50 10.00
CA ARG A 521 1.94 -5.71 9.62
C ARG A 521 2.11 -6.07 8.14
N MET A 522 2.07 -5.07 7.24
CA MET A 522 2.24 -5.30 5.80
C MET A 522 3.67 -5.70 5.45
N LEU A 523 4.67 -5.01 6.03
CA LEU A 523 6.08 -5.34 5.85
C LEU A 523 6.41 -6.74 6.38
N ARG A 524 5.82 -7.14 7.52
CA ARG A 524 5.96 -8.48 8.06
C ARG A 524 5.44 -9.53 7.07
N GLN A 525 4.27 -9.32 6.49
CA GLN A 525 3.69 -10.28 5.53
C GLN A 525 4.56 -10.39 4.26
N ALA A 526 5.12 -9.29 3.78
CA ALA A 526 6.04 -9.28 2.64
C ALA A 526 7.37 -9.98 2.94
N ALA A 527 7.97 -9.71 4.11
CA ALA A 527 9.22 -10.34 4.52
C ALA A 527 9.08 -11.84 4.74
N LEU A 528 7.99 -12.29 5.37
CA LEU A 528 7.73 -13.73 5.59
C LEU A 528 7.57 -14.49 4.27
N ALA A 529 6.88 -13.91 3.29
CA ALA A 529 6.76 -14.52 1.95
C ALA A 529 8.11 -14.58 1.22
N ALA A 530 8.99 -13.60 1.44
CA ALA A 530 10.30 -13.52 0.83
C ALA A 530 11.36 -14.41 1.52
N LEU A 531 11.18 -14.76 2.81
CA LEU A 531 12.10 -15.58 3.60
C LEU A 531 11.99 -17.09 3.35
N GLY A 532 10.94 -17.56 2.67
CA GLY A 532 10.73 -18.99 2.39
C GLY A 532 11.96 -19.72 1.81
N PRO A 533 12.53 -19.25 0.68
CA PRO A 533 13.73 -19.85 0.10
C PRO A 533 14.95 -19.85 1.04
N GLU A 534 15.10 -18.79 1.84
CA GLU A 534 16.20 -18.65 2.78
C GLU A 534 16.09 -19.66 3.94
N PHE A 535 14.88 -19.93 4.43
CA PHE A 535 14.65 -20.98 5.43
C PHE A 535 15.08 -22.36 4.91
N HIS A 536 14.78 -22.68 3.65
CA HIS A 536 15.23 -23.92 3.03
C HIS A 536 16.76 -23.99 2.91
N LEU A 537 17.40 -22.93 2.41
CA LEU A 537 18.87 -22.85 2.28
C LEU A 537 19.56 -23.01 3.65
N ARG A 538 19.07 -22.31 4.68
CA ARG A 538 19.60 -22.39 6.04
C ARG A 538 19.36 -23.76 6.66
N ALA A 539 18.20 -24.39 6.40
CA ALA A 539 17.91 -25.75 6.85
C ALA A 539 18.82 -26.81 6.19
N ASP A 540 19.16 -26.62 4.91
CA ASP A 540 20.15 -27.46 4.22
C ASP A 540 21.54 -27.32 4.84
N ARG A 541 21.99 -26.09 5.12
CA ARG A 541 23.26 -25.85 5.80
C ARG A 541 23.29 -26.49 7.19
N PHE A 542 22.26 -26.22 7.99
CA PHE A 542 22.07 -26.80 9.32
C PHE A 542 22.11 -28.33 9.31
N TYR A 543 21.41 -28.95 8.38
CA TYR A 543 21.34 -30.41 8.30
C TYR A 543 22.71 -31.04 8.01
N ASN A 544 23.52 -30.37 7.18
CA ASN A 544 24.85 -30.83 6.78
C ASN A 544 25.99 -30.36 7.70
N SER A 545 25.72 -29.52 8.69
CA SER A 545 26.74 -29.06 9.65
C SER A 545 27.31 -30.23 10.47
N PRO A 546 28.62 -30.21 10.79
CA PRO A 546 29.24 -31.23 11.62
C PRO A 546 28.75 -31.16 13.07
N ASP A 547 28.75 -32.29 13.79
CA ASP A 547 28.30 -32.38 15.19
C ASP A 547 29.10 -31.46 16.15
N THR A 548 30.25 -30.94 15.73
CA THR A 548 31.07 -29.98 16.50
C THR A 548 30.47 -28.58 16.56
N GLU A 549 29.56 -28.24 15.65
CA GLU A 549 28.83 -26.95 15.68
C GLU A 549 27.60 -26.98 16.58
N PHE A 550 27.27 -28.16 17.13
CA PHE A 550 26.11 -28.36 17.99
C PHE A 550 26.55 -28.57 19.43
N ASP A 551 25.85 -27.92 20.36
CA ASP A 551 25.96 -28.19 21.78
C ASP A 551 24.59 -28.14 22.46
N PHE A 552 24.54 -28.58 23.71
CA PHE A 552 23.38 -28.43 24.58
C PHE A 552 23.75 -27.58 25.79
N THR A 553 22.80 -26.80 26.29
CA THR A 553 22.98 -25.98 27.49
C THR A 553 22.68 -26.79 28.75
N GLU A 554 23.08 -26.28 29.90
CA GLU A 554 22.82 -26.93 31.20
C GLU A 554 21.34 -26.94 31.56
N GLN A 555 20.52 -26.12 30.92
CA GLN A 555 19.06 -26.09 31.04
C GLN A 555 18.35 -26.84 29.89
N GLY A 556 19.05 -27.69 29.14
CA GLY A 556 18.47 -28.52 28.08
C GLY A 556 18.13 -27.78 26.78
N GLY A 557 18.63 -26.56 26.58
CA GLY A 557 18.56 -25.85 25.29
C GLY A 557 19.52 -26.47 24.27
N LEU A 558 19.17 -26.44 22.99
CA LEU A 558 20.01 -26.91 21.89
C LEU A 558 20.49 -25.70 21.08
N VAL A 559 21.79 -25.65 20.82
CA VAL A 559 22.44 -24.53 20.11
C VAL A 559 23.16 -25.02 18.86
N TRP A 560 23.16 -24.16 17.85
CA TRP A 560 23.96 -24.31 16.63
C TRP A 560 24.80 -23.05 16.43
N GLY A 561 26.12 -23.18 16.61
CA GLY A 561 27.00 -22.01 16.75
C GLY A 561 26.59 -21.14 17.95
N ASN A 562 26.08 -19.94 17.67
CA ASN A 562 25.56 -19.02 18.69
C ASN A 562 24.02 -18.95 18.75
N ASP A 563 23.31 -19.65 17.84
CA ASP A 563 21.86 -19.57 17.72
C ASP A 563 21.17 -20.68 18.54
N ALA A 564 20.14 -20.31 19.29
CA ALA A 564 19.25 -21.28 19.94
C ALA A 564 18.26 -21.86 18.92
N VAL A 565 18.33 -23.17 18.69
CA VAL A 565 17.60 -23.85 17.60
C VAL A 565 16.60 -24.89 18.08
N GLY A 566 16.57 -25.18 19.38
CA GLY A 566 15.58 -26.07 19.98
C GLY A 566 15.80 -26.26 21.47
N LYS A 567 15.03 -27.18 22.05
CA LYS A 567 15.23 -27.68 23.42
C LYS A 567 14.93 -29.17 23.50
N LEU A 568 15.46 -29.78 24.55
CA LEU A 568 15.17 -31.16 24.93
C LEU A 568 13.86 -31.22 25.73
N LEU A 569 13.12 -32.29 25.51
CA LEU A 569 11.91 -32.68 26.24
C LEU A 569 12.13 -34.07 26.84
N ALA A 570 11.41 -34.36 27.93
CA ALA A 570 11.37 -35.69 28.50
C ALA A 570 10.82 -36.70 27.47
N GLY A 571 11.55 -37.78 27.24
CA GLY A 571 11.09 -38.91 26.44
C GLY A 571 10.63 -40.08 27.29
N ALA A 572 10.35 -41.21 26.63
CA ALA A 572 9.84 -42.41 27.29
C ALA A 572 10.87 -43.08 28.23
N ASP A 573 12.16 -42.83 28.01
CA ASP A 573 13.27 -43.32 28.82
C ASP A 573 14.20 -42.14 29.13
N PRO A 574 14.79 -42.04 30.34
CA PRO A 574 15.74 -40.98 30.69
C PRO A 574 16.90 -40.83 29.69
N LEU A 575 17.34 -41.90 29.05
CA LEU A 575 18.42 -41.91 28.05
C LEU A 575 17.90 -41.71 26.60
N LYS A 576 16.61 -41.42 26.42
CA LYS A 576 15.98 -41.17 25.11
C LYS A 576 15.17 -39.88 25.13
N PRO A 577 15.81 -38.70 25.26
CA PRO A 577 15.11 -37.43 25.25
C PRO A 577 14.48 -37.16 23.87
N MET A 578 13.41 -36.38 23.84
CA MET A 578 12.82 -35.86 22.60
C MET A 578 13.30 -34.44 22.31
N VAL A 579 13.24 -34.02 21.05
CA VAL A 579 13.59 -32.65 20.66
C VAL A 579 12.36 -31.85 20.24
N GLU A 580 12.27 -30.62 20.72
CA GLU A 580 11.38 -29.56 20.20
C GLU A 580 12.20 -28.49 19.48
N PRO A 581 12.09 -28.35 18.14
CA PRO A 581 12.83 -27.36 17.38
C PRO A 581 12.21 -25.96 17.51
N PHE A 582 13.04 -24.93 17.41
CA PHE A 582 12.64 -23.52 17.46
C PHE A 582 12.52 -22.96 16.05
N VAL A 583 11.34 -23.11 15.44
CA VAL A 583 11.07 -22.74 14.05
C VAL A 583 9.74 -22.00 13.99
N ASP A 584 9.69 -20.89 13.26
CA ASP A 584 8.44 -20.16 13.01
C ASP A 584 7.53 -20.94 12.05
N GLU A 585 6.20 -20.82 12.22
CA GLU A 585 5.21 -21.56 11.43
C GLU A 585 5.39 -21.36 9.92
N GLU A 586 5.85 -20.18 9.52
CA GLU A 586 6.04 -19.76 8.14
C GLU A 586 7.22 -20.45 7.42
N ALA A 587 8.17 -21.04 8.14
CA ALA A 587 9.24 -21.85 7.52
C ALA A 587 8.71 -23.19 6.96
N GLY A 588 7.48 -23.57 7.35
CA GLY A 588 6.81 -24.77 6.87
C GLY A 588 7.17 -26.04 7.63
N VAL A 589 6.29 -27.05 7.48
CA VAL A 589 6.41 -28.34 8.19
C VAL A 589 7.66 -29.11 7.78
N GLU A 590 8.07 -29.01 6.52
CA GLU A 590 9.23 -29.73 5.99
C GLU A 590 10.54 -29.27 6.65
N VAL A 591 10.74 -27.95 6.79
CA VAL A 591 11.91 -27.36 7.47
C VAL A 591 11.92 -27.76 8.94
N THR A 592 10.78 -27.64 9.62
CA THR A 592 10.63 -28.03 11.03
C THR A 592 11.01 -29.48 11.28
N GLU A 593 10.51 -30.42 10.45
CA GLU A 593 10.80 -31.84 10.60
C GLU A 593 12.25 -32.18 10.25
N LYS A 594 12.84 -31.49 9.28
CA LYS A 594 14.26 -31.63 8.94
C LYS A 594 15.17 -31.24 10.11
N ILE A 595 14.88 -30.11 10.75
CA ILE A 595 15.62 -29.61 11.92
C ILE A 595 15.42 -30.57 13.10
N ARG A 596 14.18 -31.00 13.38
CA ARG A 596 13.87 -31.97 14.43
C ARG A 596 14.69 -33.25 14.28
N ARG A 597 14.71 -33.84 13.08
CA ARG A 597 15.47 -35.07 12.80
C ARG A 597 16.96 -34.88 13.03
N ARG A 598 17.55 -33.78 12.55
CA ARG A 598 18.98 -33.51 12.71
C ARG A 598 19.39 -33.34 14.17
N LEU A 599 18.60 -32.60 14.94
CA LEU A 599 18.83 -32.40 16.38
C LEU A 599 18.60 -33.69 17.18
N GLN A 600 17.58 -34.48 16.83
CA GLN A 600 17.34 -35.78 17.45
C GLN A 600 18.54 -36.72 17.20
N HIS A 601 19.04 -36.78 15.96
CA HIS A 601 20.25 -37.56 15.65
C HIS A 601 21.48 -37.08 16.43
N PHE A 602 21.65 -35.77 16.60
CA PHE A 602 22.75 -35.22 17.40
C PHE A 602 22.68 -35.69 18.85
N ILE A 603 21.53 -35.52 19.51
CA ILE A 603 21.41 -35.89 20.93
C ILE A 603 21.48 -37.41 21.11
N ASP A 604 20.85 -38.19 20.22
CA ASP A 604 20.91 -39.66 20.26
C ASP A 604 22.35 -40.18 20.15
N ARG A 605 23.14 -39.61 19.22
CA ARG A 605 24.57 -39.97 19.08
C ARG A 605 25.38 -39.56 20.29
N ARG A 606 25.08 -38.39 20.88
CA ARG A 606 25.78 -37.91 22.08
C ARG A 606 25.50 -38.82 23.27
N VAL A 607 24.24 -39.21 23.50
CA VAL A 607 23.88 -40.18 24.53
C VAL A 607 24.55 -41.53 24.26
N ALA A 608 24.45 -42.03 23.02
CA ALA A 608 25.06 -43.30 22.64
C ALA A 608 26.57 -43.35 22.90
N THR A 609 27.27 -42.24 22.66
CA THR A 609 28.73 -42.14 22.86
C THR A 609 29.09 -41.98 24.34
N LEU A 610 28.39 -41.09 25.07
CA LEU A 610 28.75 -40.77 26.46
C LEU A 610 28.27 -41.82 27.47
N PHE A 611 27.18 -42.53 27.16
CA PHE A 611 26.60 -43.60 27.98
C PHE A 611 26.80 -44.99 27.38
N GLU A 612 27.74 -45.15 26.43
CA GLU A 612 28.04 -46.43 25.77
C GLU A 612 28.15 -47.62 26.76
N PRO A 613 28.90 -47.54 27.88
CA PRO A 613 29.01 -48.67 28.81
C PRO A 613 27.67 -49.06 29.44
N LEU A 614 26.81 -48.07 29.70
CA LEU A 614 25.50 -48.28 30.31
C LEU A 614 24.51 -48.90 29.30
N LEU A 615 24.57 -48.46 28.05
CA LEU A 615 23.76 -49.01 26.96
C LEU A 615 24.20 -50.44 26.59
N ASN A 616 25.50 -50.72 26.62
CA ASN A 616 26.02 -52.07 26.41
C ASN A 616 25.57 -53.02 27.53
N LEU A 617 25.58 -52.55 28.78
CA LEU A 617 25.04 -53.30 29.92
C LEU A 617 23.54 -53.58 29.73
N GLN A 618 22.76 -52.59 29.28
CA GLN A 618 21.31 -52.73 29.06
C GLN A 618 20.98 -53.74 27.95
N ARG A 619 21.84 -53.85 26.93
CA ARG A 619 21.65 -54.72 25.75
C ARG A 619 22.20 -56.14 25.92
N ASP A 620 22.95 -56.42 26.98
CA ASP A 620 23.57 -57.72 27.18
C ASP A 620 22.53 -58.79 27.61
N GLU A 621 22.11 -59.60 26.64
CA GLU A 621 21.16 -60.70 26.87
C GLU A 621 21.76 -61.88 27.62
N ALA A 622 23.09 -61.96 27.75
CA ALA A 622 23.76 -63.01 28.53
C ALA A 622 23.59 -62.81 30.05
N LEU A 623 23.21 -61.60 30.49
CA LEU A 623 22.85 -61.36 31.87
C LEU A 623 21.45 -61.93 32.15
N THR A 624 21.37 -62.89 33.08
CA THR A 624 20.12 -63.55 33.47
C THR A 624 19.85 -63.42 34.98
N GLY A 625 18.60 -63.62 35.38
CA GLY A 625 18.21 -63.66 36.80
C GLY A 625 18.54 -62.39 37.57
N LEU A 626 19.12 -62.55 38.77
CA LEU A 626 19.48 -61.45 39.67
C LEU A 626 20.48 -60.47 39.04
N THR A 627 21.40 -60.95 38.21
CA THR A 627 22.41 -60.12 37.54
C THR A 627 21.78 -59.14 36.54
N ARG A 628 20.75 -59.59 35.81
CA ARG A 628 19.97 -58.73 34.91
C ARG A 628 19.15 -57.71 35.67
N GLY A 629 18.51 -58.11 36.78
CA GLY A 629 17.76 -57.20 37.63
C GLY A 629 18.64 -56.11 38.23
N PHE A 630 19.84 -56.47 38.70
CA PHE A 630 20.82 -55.51 39.21
C PHE A 630 21.33 -54.57 38.11
N ALA A 631 21.61 -55.10 36.92
CA ALA A 631 21.99 -54.30 35.76
C ALA A 631 20.91 -53.27 35.39
N PHE A 632 19.63 -53.68 35.39
CA PHE A 632 18.50 -52.79 35.13
C PHE A 632 18.43 -51.65 36.15
N ARG A 633 18.56 -51.94 37.44
CA ARG A 633 18.58 -50.90 38.48
C ARG A 633 19.74 -49.94 38.33
N LEU A 634 20.92 -50.42 37.93
CA LEU A 634 22.07 -49.56 37.68
C LEU A 634 21.83 -48.63 36.47
N VAL A 635 21.13 -49.12 35.44
CA VAL A 635 20.68 -48.31 34.29
C VAL A 635 19.69 -47.23 34.74
N GLU A 636 18.68 -47.58 35.55
CA GLU A 636 17.74 -46.61 36.12
C GLU A 636 18.44 -45.54 36.97
N ALA A 637 19.46 -45.94 37.72
CA ALA A 637 20.29 -45.03 38.50
C ALA A 637 21.36 -44.29 37.67
N MET A 638 21.28 -44.34 36.33
CA MET A 638 22.21 -43.70 35.40
C MET A 638 23.69 -44.01 35.67
N GLY A 639 23.95 -45.23 36.14
CA GLY A 639 25.28 -45.79 36.38
C GLY A 639 25.93 -45.42 37.71
N ILE A 640 25.20 -44.82 38.66
CA ILE A 640 25.69 -44.52 40.02
C ILE A 640 24.65 -44.97 41.05
N LEU A 641 25.00 -45.98 41.84
CA LEU A 641 24.10 -46.60 42.80
C LEU A 641 24.72 -46.60 44.21
N PRO A 642 24.18 -45.82 45.16
CA PRO A 642 24.60 -45.88 46.57
C PRO A 642 24.43 -47.29 47.14
N ARG A 643 25.48 -47.81 47.79
CA ARG A 643 25.52 -49.21 48.21
C ARG A 643 24.55 -49.54 49.34
N ASP A 644 24.30 -48.57 50.22
CA ASP A 644 23.32 -48.64 51.31
C ASP A 644 21.92 -48.99 50.83
N GLY A 645 21.52 -48.52 49.65
CA GLY A 645 20.24 -48.85 49.03
C GLY A 645 20.14 -50.27 48.44
N VAL A 646 21.27 -50.97 48.27
CA VAL A 646 21.34 -52.26 47.56
C VAL A 646 22.16 -53.34 48.29
N VAL A 647 22.34 -53.21 49.60
CA VAL A 647 23.22 -54.11 50.39
C VAL A 647 22.84 -55.59 50.24
N GLN A 648 21.55 -55.92 50.27
CA GLN A 648 21.10 -57.32 50.21
C GLN A 648 21.31 -57.92 48.81
N GLU A 649 20.91 -57.22 47.76
CA GLU A 649 21.14 -57.65 46.38
C GLU A 649 22.63 -57.85 46.09
N VAL A 650 23.48 -56.95 46.57
CA VAL A 650 24.93 -57.08 46.41
C VAL A 650 25.46 -58.32 47.13
N LYS A 651 24.91 -58.71 48.28
CA LYS A 651 25.28 -59.93 49.01
C LYS A 651 24.83 -61.20 48.28
N GLU A 652 23.65 -61.16 47.67
CA GLU A 652 23.05 -62.27 46.92
C GLU A 652 23.74 -62.53 45.57
N LEU A 653 24.42 -61.53 44.99
CA LEU A 653 25.24 -61.72 43.79
C LEU A 653 26.47 -62.61 44.08
N ASP A 654 26.54 -63.74 43.39
CA ASP A 654 27.71 -64.64 43.42
C ASP A 654 28.93 -64.03 42.70
N GLN A 655 30.08 -64.70 42.81
CA GLN A 655 31.33 -64.18 42.24
C GLN A 655 31.33 -64.16 40.71
N GLU A 656 30.64 -65.10 40.06
CA GLU A 656 30.52 -65.15 38.62
C GLU A 656 29.71 -63.95 38.09
N SER A 657 28.58 -63.66 38.72
CA SER A 657 27.72 -62.50 38.40
C SER A 657 28.44 -61.18 38.61
N ARG A 658 29.19 -61.03 39.73
CA ARG A 658 30.05 -59.86 39.95
C ARG A 658 31.16 -59.76 38.91
N GLY A 659 31.71 -60.89 38.48
CA GLY A 659 32.69 -60.97 37.39
C GLY A 659 32.12 -60.47 36.06
N ALA A 660 30.91 -60.90 35.70
CA ALA A 660 30.21 -60.44 34.51
C ALA A 660 29.93 -58.92 34.54
N LEU A 661 29.44 -58.39 35.65
CA LEU A 661 29.19 -56.95 35.83
C LEU A 661 30.48 -56.12 35.78
N ARG A 662 31.60 -56.62 36.32
CA ARG A 662 32.91 -55.95 36.22
C ARG A 662 33.43 -55.88 34.78
N LYS A 663 33.12 -56.86 33.93
CA LYS A 663 33.50 -56.81 32.49
C LYS A 663 32.82 -55.64 31.77
N HIS A 664 31.65 -55.21 32.24
CA HIS A 664 30.96 -53.98 31.78
C HIS A 664 31.51 -52.69 32.40
N GLY A 665 32.63 -52.75 33.14
CA GLY A 665 33.28 -51.59 33.74
C GLY A 665 32.66 -51.12 35.06
N ILE A 666 31.81 -51.94 35.70
CA ILE A 666 31.20 -51.62 37.00
C ILE A 666 32.23 -51.85 38.12
N ARG A 667 32.39 -50.85 38.99
CA ARG A 667 33.20 -50.94 40.21
C ARG A 667 32.29 -51.12 41.43
N PHE A 668 32.54 -52.17 42.19
CA PHE A 668 31.88 -52.45 43.46
C PHE A 668 32.64 -51.78 44.61
N GLY A 669 32.36 -50.50 44.85
CA GLY A 669 32.93 -49.73 45.95
C GLY A 669 32.33 -50.07 47.32
N GLN A 670 32.98 -49.61 48.39
CA GLN A 670 32.50 -49.68 49.76
C GLN A 670 31.23 -48.86 49.98
N PHE A 671 31.14 -47.67 49.38
CA PHE A 671 30.03 -46.74 49.57
C PHE A 671 29.13 -46.67 48.34
N THR A 672 29.64 -46.92 47.14
CA THR A 672 28.91 -46.75 45.88
C THR A 672 29.31 -47.79 44.85
N ILE A 673 28.33 -48.27 44.10
CA ILE A 673 28.51 -49.13 42.93
C ILE A 673 28.31 -48.27 41.69
N PHE A 674 29.33 -48.12 40.87
CA PHE A 674 29.32 -47.12 39.80
C PHE A 674 30.17 -47.52 38.61
N MET A 675 29.95 -46.84 37.48
CA MET A 675 30.81 -46.93 36.30
C MET A 675 31.77 -45.74 36.25
N PRO A 676 33.11 -45.94 36.37
CA PRO A 676 34.07 -44.84 36.39
C PRO A 676 34.04 -43.94 35.14
N LEU A 677 33.75 -44.51 33.97
CA LEU A 677 33.67 -43.74 32.72
C LEU A 677 32.53 -42.70 32.73
N LEU A 678 31.45 -42.95 33.48
CA LEU A 678 30.31 -42.05 33.60
C LEU A 678 30.54 -40.92 34.64
N LEU A 679 31.65 -40.95 35.38
CA LEU A 679 32.05 -39.84 36.26
C LEU A 679 32.88 -38.77 35.54
N LYS A 680 33.24 -39.00 34.28
CA LYS A 680 33.93 -37.99 33.47
C LYS A 680 33.04 -36.75 33.28
N PRO A 681 33.62 -35.54 33.08
CA PRO A 681 32.84 -34.31 32.99
C PRO A 681 31.71 -34.32 31.95
N ALA A 682 31.98 -34.81 30.73
CA ALA A 682 30.98 -34.79 29.66
C ALA A 682 29.75 -35.70 29.93
N PRO A 683 29.92 -36.99 30.32
CA PRO A 683 28.79 -37.81 30.77
C PRO A 683 28.05 -37.23 31.98
N THR A 684 28.75 -36.64 32.96
CA THR A 684 28.13 -36.00 34.12
C THR A 684 27.24 -34.83 33.73
N ARG A 685 27.74 -33.90 32.89
CA ARG A 685 26.97 -32.76 32.37
C ARG A 685 25.68 -33.22 31.69
N LEU A 686 25.76 -34.23 30.82
CA LEU A 686 24.59 -34.76 30.14
C LEU A 686 23.66 -35.53 31.10
N ARG A 687 24.20 -36.28 32.07
CA ARG A 687 23.40 -37.01 33.07
C ARG A 687 22.49 -36.08 33.85
N LEU A 688 23.01 -34.94 34.32
CA LEU A 688 22.23 -33.97 35.08
C LEU A 688 21.08 -33.42 34.23
N VAL A 689 21.34 -33.03 32.98
CA VAL A 689 20.31 -32.56 32.04
C VAL A 689 19.22 -33.62 31.81
N LEU A 690 19.61 -34.86 31.48
CA LEU A 690 18.66 -35.94 31.19
C LEU A 690 17.82 -36.31 32.41
N TRP A 691 18.45 -36.39 33.58
CA TRP A 691 17.76 -36.67 34.83
C TRP A 691 16.77 -35.56 35.19
N SER A 692 17.19 -34.29 35.11
CA SER A 692 16.33 -33.15 35.40
C SER A 692 15.13 -33.06 34.46
N LEU A 693 15.34 -33.33 33.17
CA LEU A 693 14.26 -33.44 32.18
C LEU A 693 13.27 -34.53 32.58
N HIS A 694 13.75 -35.74 32.89
CA HIS A 694 12.88 -36.87 33.23
C HIS A 694 12.12 -36.66 34.55
N ARG A 695 12.72 -35.94 35.51
CA ARG A 695 12.08 -35.55 36.78
C ARG A 695 11.13 -34.35 36.64
N GLY A 696 11.18 -33.63 35.52
CA GLY A 696 10.36 -32.45 35.29
C GLY A 696 10.73 -31.27 36.19
N LEU A 697 12.03 -31.06 36.44
CA LEU A 697 12.50 -29.91 37.23
C LEU A 697 12.40 -28.61 36.42
N ASP A 698 12.13 -27.49 37.08
CA ASP A 698 12.13 -26.17 36.45
C ASP A 698 13.54 -25.60 36.28
N GLU A 699 14.45 -25.92 37.20
CA GLU A 699 15.84 -25.47 37.22
C GLU A 699 16.78 -26.67 37.32
N PHE A 700 17.69 -26.80 36.35
CA PHE A 700 18.58 -27.96 36.28
C PHE A 700 19.86 -27.68 37.07
N PRO A 701 20.36 -28.65 37.87
CA PRO A 701 21.60 -28.49 38.60
C PRO A 701 22.79 -28.47 37.62
N GLU A 702 23.71 -27.55 37.85
CA GLU A 702 24.93 -27.43 37.06
C GLU A 702 25.95 -28.51 37.44
N SER A 703 26.76 -28.93 36.46
CA SER A 703 27.86 -29.85 36.73
C SER A 703 28.97 -29.12 37.48
N PRO A 704 29.54 -29.71 38.54
CA PRO A 704 30.72 -29.15 39.19
C PRO A 704 31.88 -28.95 38.19
N PRO A 705 32.73 -27.92 38.40
CA PRO A 705 33.90 -27.69 37.56
C PRO A 705 34.81 -28.93 37.47
N PRO A 706 35.34 -29.26 36.27
CA PRO A 706 36.23 -30.40 36.09
C PRO A 706 37.47 -30.32 36.99
N GLY A 707 37.90 -31.47 37.52
CA GLY A 707 39.14 -31.58 38.29
C GLY A 707 38.99 -31.40 39.80
N LEU A 708 37.86 -30.90 40.29
CA LEU A 708 37.61 -30.78 41.73
C LEU A 708 37.40 -32.16 42.37
N VAL A 709 38.15 -32.44 43.43
CA VAL A 709 38.03 -33.70 44.20
C VAL A 709 36.96 -33.59 45.28
N THR A 710 36.85 -32.43 45.92
CA THR A 710 35.79 -32.11 46.86
C THR A 710 35.15 -30.77 46.55
N ILE A 711 33.86 -30.66 46.81
CA ILE A 711 33.06 -29.44 46.67
C ILE A 711 32.34 -29.14 48.00
N PRO A 712 31.91 -27.90 48.26
CA PRO A 712 31.07 -27.60 49.43
C PRO A 712 29.78 -28.42 49.41
N SER A 713 29.38 -28.95 50.57
CA SER A 713 28.07 -29.60 50.75
C SER A 713 27.09 -28.60 51.33
N ILE A 714 26.22 -28.07 50.48
CA ILE A 714 25.18 -27.11 50.83
C ILE A 714 23.92 -27.87 51.24
N GLU A 715 23.41 -27.58 52.45
CA GLU A 715 22.26 -28.27 53.06
C GLU A 715 20.97 -28.14 52.25
N ALA A 716 20.76 -27.00 51.57
CA ALA A 716 19.59 -26.77 50.72
C ALA A 716 19.58 -27.59 49.41
N VAL A 717 20.70 -28.21 49.02
CA VAL A 717 20.80 -28.98 47.78
C VAL A 717 20.50 -30.45 48.06
N PRO A 718 19.52 -31.07 47.36
CA PRO A 718 19.20 -32.49 47.54
C PRO A 718 20.41 -33.41 47.35
N VAL A 719 20.52 -34.44 48.18
CA VAL A 719 21.61 -35.44 48.13
C VAL A 719 21.68 -36.13 46.77
N GLU A 720 20.54 -36.37 46.11
CA GLU A 720 20.47 -36.98 44.77
C GLU A 720 21.23 -36.16 43.72
N HIS A 721 21.26 -34.82 43.83
CA HIS A 721 22.02 -33.96 42.92
C HIS A 721 23.52 -34.23 43.01
N TYR A 722 24.05 -34.35 44.23
CA TYR A 722 25.45 -34.66 44.44
C TYR A 722 25.79 -36.05 43.87
N ILE A 723 24.95 -37.04 44.14
CA ILE A 723 25.17 -38.42 43.66
C ILE A 723 25.25 -38.45 42.14
N LEU A 724 24.29 -37.82 41.46
CA LEU A 724 24.27 -37.74 39.99
C LEU A 724 25.34 -36.82 39.42
N ALA A 725 25.83 -35.84 40.19
CA ALA A 725 27.04 -35.09 39.84
C ALA A 725 28.32 -35.91 40.03
N GLY A 726 28.25 -37.11 40.63
CA GLY A 726 29.41 -37.97 40.87
C GLY A 726 30.09 -37.73 42.22
N TYR A 727 29.40 -37.11 43.18
CA TYR A 727 29.90 -36.76 44.51
C TYR A 727 29.03 -37.37 45.62
N ARG A 728 29.64 -37.65 46.76
CA ARG A 728 28.94 -38.08 47.98
C ARG A 728 29.13 -37.02 49.07
N PRO A 729 28.04 -36.44 49.59
CA PRO A 729 28.11 -35.58 50.77
C PRO A 729 28.71 -36.32 51.98
N ALA A 730 29.65 -35.69 52.66
CA ALA A 730 30.33 -36.18 53.86
C ALA A 730 30.76 -34.98 54.73
N GLY A 731 29.91 -34.61 55.68
CA GLY A 731 30.12 -33.42 56.53
C GLY A 731 29.82 -32.13 55.75
N THR A 732 30.68 -31.13 55.91
CA THR A 732 30.56 -29.82 55.22
C THR A 732 31.01 -29.85 53.76
N ARG A 733 31.49 -30.99 53.25
CA ARG A 733 31.97 -31.16 51.87
C ARG A 733 31.35 -32.41 51.23
N ALA A 734 31.30 -32.43 49.91
CA ALA A 734 31.01 -33.62 49.12
C ALA A 734 32.27 -34.06 48.38
N ILE A 735 32.59 -35.35 48.40
CA ILE A 735 33.79 -35.94 47.80
C ILE A 735 33.42 -36.74 46.55
N ARG A 736 34.26 -36.64 45.51
CA ARG A 736 34.04 -37.37 44.25
C ARG A 736 34.08 -38.88 44.51
N ILE A 737 33.12 -39.61 43.95
CA ILE A 737 32.85 -41.02 44.28
C ILE A 737 34.08 -41.91 44.04
N ASP A 738 34.78 -41.76 42.92
CA ASP A 738 35.99 -42.54 42.62
C ASP A 738 37.14 -42.27 43.61
N MET A 739 37.26 -41.05 44.13
CA MET A 739 38.28 -40.68 45.13
C MET A 739 37.90 -41.17 46.52
N LEU A 740 36.62 -41.08 46.87
CA LEU A 740 36.09 -41.68 48.11
C LEU A 740 36.36 -43.19 48.17
N GLU A 741 36.19 -43.88 47.05
CA GLU A 741 36.42 -45.33 47.00
C GLU A 741 37.91 -45.69 47.08
N ARG A 742 38.81 -44.84 46.55
CA ARG A 742 40.25 -44.98 46.78
C ARG A 742 40.62 -44.73 48.24
N LEU A 743 40.00 -43.74 48.88
CA LEU A 743 40.17 -43.49 50.30
C LEU A 743 39.70 -44.69 51.12
N ALA A 744 38.54 -45.27 50.78
CA ALA A 744 38.02 -46.47 51.42
C ALA A 744 39.01 -47.65 51.32
N ASP A 745 39.64 -47.84 50.16
CA ASP A 745 40.66 -48.87 49.95
C ASP A 745 41.92 -48.63 50.82
N LEU A 746 42.36 -47.37 51.01
CA LEU A 746 43.45 -47.04 51.93
C LEU A 746 43.08 -47.29 53.40
N LEU A 747 41.86 -46.90 53.80
CA LEU A 747 41.37 -47.08 55.17
C LEU A 747 41.27 -48.55 55.58
N ARG A 748 41.06 -49.48 54.64
CA ARG A 748 41.03 -50.92 54.92
C ARG A 748 42.37 -51.49 55.40
N ALA A 749 43.48 -50.82 55.07
CA ALA A 749 44.81 -51.23 55.51
C ALA A 749 45.14 -50.70 56.92
N GLU A 750 44.32 -49.81 57.48
CA GLU A 750 44.52 -49.24 58.81
C GLU A 750 43.67 -49.96 59.88
N ASP A 751 44.08 -49.84 61.14
CA ASP A 751 43.26 -50.24 62.27
C ASP A 751 42.20 -49.17 62.59
N THR A 752 41.12 -49.17 61.80
CA THR A 752 40.02 -48.20 61.98
C THR A 752 39.28 -48.33 63.31
N ARG A 753 39.48 -49.43 64.06
CA ARG A 753 38.85 -49.64 65.38
C ARG A 753 39.76 -49.16 66.51
N GLY A 754 41.07 -49.35 66.39
CA GLY A 754 42.09 -48.86 67.32
C GLY A 754 42.45 -47.37 67.12
N GLY A 755 42.13 -46.81 65.96
CA GLY A 755 42.46 -45.43 65.59
C GLY A 755 43.69 -45.38 64.68
N PHE A 756 43.75 -44.36 63.81
CA PHE A 756 44.87 -44.16 62.88
C PHE A 756 45.11 -42.66 62.66
N GLU A 757 46.34 -42.29 62.30
CA GLU A 757 46.69 -40.92 61.91
C GLU A 757 46.47 -40.69 60.41
N ALA A 758 46.01 -39.50 60.04
CA ALA A 758 45.80 -39.13 58.65
C ALA A 758 47.13 -39.06 57.89
N LYS A 759 47.32 -39.95 56.92
CA LYS A 759 48.55 -40.03 56.10
C LYS A 759 48.55 -38.97 54.99
N PRO A 760 49.74 -38.48 54.55
CA PRO A 760 49.84 -37.53 53.43
C PRO A 760 49.10 -37.98 52.16
N ASP A 761 49.16 -39.29 51.85
CA ASP A 761 48.47 -39.85 50.69
C ASP A 761 46.94 -39.72 50.79
N MET A 762 46.37 -39.88 51.99
CA MET A 762 44.94 -39.71 52.23
C MET A 762 44.50 -38.26 52.01
N LEU A 763 45.28 -37.30 52.52
CA LEU A 763 45.01 -35.87 52.33
C LEU A 763 45.16 -35.44 50.87
N SER A 764 46.12 -36.03 50.15
CA SER A 764 46.36 -35.75 48.74
C SER A 764 45.20 -36.21 47.85
N ILE A 765 44.68 -37.43 48.05
CA ILE A 765 43.57 -37.95 47.22
C ILE A 765 42.22 -37.32 47.53
N THR A 766 42.05 -36.69 48.69
CA THR A 766 40.85 -35.92 49.05
C THR A 766 40.97 -34.43 48.74
N GLY A 767 42.20 -33.93 48.58
CA GLY A 767 42.48 -32.51 48.37
C GLY A 767 42.01 -31.63 49.54
N THR A 768 42.13 -32.13 50.77
CA THR A 768 41.62 -31.47 51.99
C THR A 768 42.74 -31.12 52.97
N THR A 769 42.56 -30.06 53.75
CA THR A 769 43.38 -29.83 54.96
C THR A 769 43.09 -30.89 56.02
N LEU A 770 43.93 -31.01 57.05
CA LEU A 770 43.70 -31.93 58.18
C LEU A 770 42.34 -31.69 58.87
N GLU A 771 41.96 -30.42 59.06
CA GLU A 771 40.67 -30.09 59.68
C GLU A 771 39.48 -30.48 58.79
N GLN A 772 39.58 -30.22 57.49
CA GLN A 772 38.57 -30.63 56.51
C GLN A 772 38.49 -32.15 56.36
N PHE A 773 39.62 -32.84 56.44
CA PHE A 773 39.67 -34.30 56.42
C PHE A 773 38.99 -34.89 57.65
N ALA A 774 39.25 -34.34 58.84
CA ALA A 774 38.57 -34.75 60.07
C ALA A 774 37.05 -34.56 60.00
N ASP A 775 36.58 -33.47 59.38
CA ASP A 775 35.15 -33.24 59.12
C ASP A 775 34.57 -34.23 58.11
N LEU A 776 35.27 -34.47 57.01
CA LEU A 776 34.89 -35.45 56.00
C LEU A 776 34.78 -36.87 56.57
N MET A 777 35.76 -37.28 57.40
CA MET A 777 35.76 -38.58 58.06
C MET A 777 34.61 -38.72 59.07
N ARG A 778 34.27 -37.65 59.80
CA ARG A 778 33.06 -37.61 60.64
C ARG A 778 31.78 -37.80 59.82
N GLY A 779 31.70 -37.14 58.66
CA GLY A 779 30.62 -37.33 57.69
C GLY A 779 30.49 -38.75 57.14
N LEU A 780 31.59 -39.52 57.13
CA LEU A 780 31.61 -40.94 56.73
C LEU A 780 31.35 -41.91 57.90
N GLY A 781 31.11 -41.41 59.12
CA GLY A 781 30.79 -42.20 60.30
C GLY A 781 31.98 -42.55 61.21
N TYR A 782 33.13 -41.90 61.03
CA TYR A 782 34.31 -42.07 61.89
C TYR A 782 34.37 -41.00 62.99
N SER A 783 35.00 -41.30 64.12
CA SER A 783 35.32 -40.30 65.15
C SER A 783 36.67 -39.66 64.87
N ALA A 784 36.79 -38.34 65.03
CA ALA A 784 38.04 -37.61 64.89
C ALA A 784 38.35 -36.82 66.16
N ALA A 785 39.58 -36.91 66.66
CA ALA A 785 40.10 -36.13 67.79
C ALA A 785 41.38 -35.40 67.36
N ARG A 786 41.65 -34.22 67.91
CA ARG A 786 42.95 -33.56 67.74
C ARG A 786 43.99 -34.36 68.54
N GLY A 787 44.94 -34.95 67.82
CA GLY A 787 46.13 -35.62 68.39
C GLY A 787 47.15 -34.62 68.90
#